data_AF-A0ABD3NIH8-F1
#
_entry.id   AF-A0ABD3NIH8-F1
#
_cell.length_a   1.000
_cell.length_b   1.000
_cell.length_c   1.000
_cell.angle_alpha   90.00
_cell.angle_beta   90.00
_cell.angle_gamma   90.00
#
_symmetry.space_group_name_H-M   'P 1'
#
loop_
_entity.id
_entity.type
_entity.pdbx_description
1 polymer ?
#
loop_
_entity_poly.entity_id
_entity_poly.type
_entity_poly.pdbx_seq_one_letter_code
_entity_poly.pdbx_strand_id
1 'polypeptide(L)'
;MSSSSSAPPPDGDRPQYTDAELSSALWDYWGSSSSSPDACCGHILGYDDPNHEMSMLHRITATTILDLRRRLGGDPQSSARPAASMDDLLERARRFHDLHGPLLNLRDVIISESPRMTLAAEFKRRSPSKGDIAPPDIRAGDQARTYAEAGASVISVLTEGRWFGGSLDDLTEARLATAAECDDDACPTSSAPGGVGGVGGVSRRRRRPLILRKDFVTSTYQIAEAVAHGADSVLLIVATTPSDVLGELITYARVTFGMEPLVEVHAPVELDVALTAGARVIGVNNRDLHTFRLDMGRTEMTAAALAAKGLSYRHDDDDGADVVVVDDGGDGRICLCALSGMSTMHDVHRYRTAGVGMCLIGESLMRSTDPRSAIRGLCLDPADYRRRTRGGATTSSSGGGGVAGGAYTGGTRIVKVCGLTNPADAIAACRAGANLIGVIFAEKSGRRATVESAIEIVRVVREFGERDDRVDLVDDDDDDDDRAFGGEGGTAALSALVVRASALERASRRLLVVGVFQNQPSDYVRDVVRRCGLDMIQLHGSEGMEAANWKNYGVPAIRVVDIELGADDDRDRRGGEEGVARSSSSKIAAAILGRLTSDPFTILLDTSIKGDSRGGGGTGVAFDWTIAESIQNMGLPVIVAGGLTPDNVSDAVMRVRPWGVDVAGGVEASTGDGGRRGR
;
A
#
# COMPACT_ATOMS: atom_id res chain seq x y z
N MET A 1 -6.14 -10.75 42.76
CA MET A 1 -5.10 -9.71 42.97
C MET A 1 -3.84 -10.15 42.24
N SER A 2 -3.67 -9.71 41.01
CA SER A 2 -2.43 -9.83 40.24
C SER A 2 -2.48 -8.79 39.12
N SER A 3 -2.29 -7.54 39.50
CA SER A 3 -2.04 -6.41 38.61
C SER A 3 -0.64 -6.58 38.02
N SER A 4 -0.54 -6.98 36.75
CA SER A 4 0.70 -6.91 35.98
C SER A 4 0.86 -5.50 35.43
N SER A 5 1.51 -4.63 36.21
CA SER A 5 1.96 -3.33 35.71
C SER A 5 3.13 -3.54 34.75
N SER A 6 2.92 -3.34 33.46
CA SER A 6 4.01 -3.14 32.50
C SER A 6 4.55 -1.71 32.66
N ALA A 7 5.34 -1.49 33.71
CA ALA A 7 6.17 -0.29 33.82
C ALA A 7 7.39 -0.48 32.90
N PRO A 8 7.71 0.48 32.01
CA PRO A 8 8.95 0.45 31.24
C PRO A 8 10.17 0.53 32.19
N PRO A 9 11.35 0.03 31.78
CA PRO A 9 12.54 0.08 32.62
C PRO A 9 12.90 1.52 33.00
N PRO A 10 13.52 1.74 34.19
CA PRO A 10 13.80 3.08 34.68
C PRO A 10 14.94 3.73 33.89
N ASP A 11 14.58 4.71 33.04
CA ASP A 11 15.52 5.70 32.53
C ASP A 11 15.84 6.66 33.68
N GLY A 12 16.93 6.41 34.40
CA GLY A 12 17.21 6.94 35.75
C GLY A 12 17.38 8.47 35.89
N ASP A 13 17.20 9.26 34.83
CA ASP A 13 17.44 10.71 34.82
C ASP A 13 16.28 11.53 34.23
N ARG A 14 15.21 10.88 33.75
CA ARG A 14 14.05 11.59 33.18
C ARG A 14 12.96 11.77 34.23
N PRO A 15 12.37 12.96 34.34
CA PRO A 15 11.31 13.16 35.31
C PRO A 15 10.12 12.25 35.05
N GLN A 16 9.49 11.81 36.13
CA GLN A 16 8.20 11.14 36.11
C GLN A 16 7.14 12.12 36.58
N TYR A 17 5.96 12.02 35.97
CA TYR A 17 4.81 12.87 36.24
C TYR A 17 3.66 12.03 36.78
N THR A 18 2.98 12.55 37.79
CA THR A 18 1.75 11.97 38.33
C THR A 18 0.59 12.16 37.35
N ASP A 19 -0.44 11.31 37.44
CA ASP A 19 -1.65 11.43 36.61
C ASP A 19 -2.36 12.78 36.79
N ALA A 20 -2.24 13.39 37.98
CA ALA A 20 -2.75 14.73 38.25
C ALA A 20 -1.97 15.81 37.48
N GLU A 21 -0.64 15.74 37.46
CA GLU A 21 0.19 16.68 36.69
C GLU A 21 -0.05 16.55 35.18
N LEU A 22 -0.14 15.31 34.69
CA LEU A 22 -0.43 15.03 33.28
C LEU A 22 -1.82 15.58 32.88
N SER A 23 -2.85 15.35 33.70
CA SER A 23 -4.19 15.87 33.47
C SER A 23 -4.22 17.40 33.47
N SER A 24 -3.55 18.04 34.43
CA SER A 24 -3.45 19.50 34.48
C SER A 24 -2.77 20.09 33.25
N ALA A 25 -1.69 19.46 32.77
CA ALA A 25 -0.96 19.94 31.60
C ALA A 25 -1.84 19.94 30.33
N LEU A 26 -2.62 18.88 30.15
CA LEU A 26 -3.57 18.77 29.05
C LEU A 26 -4.72 19.77 29.19
N TRP A 27 -5.22 19.95 30.41
CA TRP A 27 -6.27 20.93 30.69
C TRP A 27 -5.83 22.35 30.37
N ASP A 28 -4.62 22.74 30.76
CA ASP A 28 -4.06 24.05 30.40
C ASP A 28 -3.92 24.20 28.88
N TYR A 29 -3.47 23.14 28.21
CA TYR A 29 -3.24 23.14 26.77
C TYR A 29 -4.55 23.27 25.98
N TRP A 30 -5.56 22.46 26.32
CA TRP A 30 -6.88 22.51 25.67
C TRP A 30 -7.74 23.69 26.12
N GLY A 31 -7.68 24.07 27.41
CA GLY A 31 -8.45 25.16 28.01
C GLY A 31 -7.94 26.56 27.69
N SER A 32 -6.73 26.68 27.13
CA SER A 32 -6.25 27.94 26.54
C SER A 32 -6.90 28.24 25.18
N SER A 33 -7.61 27.28 24.58
CA SER A 33 -8.29 27.48 23.30
C SER A 33 -9.51 28.38 23.45
N SER A 34 -9.67 29.32 22.52
CA SER A 34 -10.78 30.30 22.52
C SER A 34 -12.09 29.74 21.94
N SER A 35 -12.06 28.48 21.49
CA SER A 35 -13.16 27.76 20.86
C SER A 35 -14.07 27.06 21.88
N SER A 36 -15.37 26.96 21.56
CA SER A 36 -16.35 26.17 22.32
C SER A 36 -15.82 24.74 22.56
N PRO A 37 -16.12 24.09 23.70
CA PRO A 37 -15.78 22.67 23.96
C PRO A 37 -16.16 21.73 22.80
N ASP A 38 -17.22 22.07 22.05
CA ASP A 38 -17.72 21.31 20.89
C ASP A 38 -16.85 21.42 19.62
N ALA A 39 -15.88 22.35 19.59
CA ALA A 39 -15.00 22.62 18.44
C ALA A 39 -13.57 22.07 18.62
N CYS A 40 -13.30 21.39 19.74
CA CYS A 40 -12.07 20.65 19.97
C CYS A 40 -12.31 19.18 19.63
N CYS A 41 -11.63 18.64 18.62
CA CYS A 41 -11.67 17.20 18.30
C CYS A 41 -10.93 16.33 19.32
N GLY A 42 -10.62 16.89 20.51
CA GLY A 42 -10.16 16.10 21.63
C GLY A 42 -11.31 15.20 22.07
N HIS A 43 -11.44 14.01 21.48
CA HIS A 43 -12.23 12.89 22.02
C HIS A 43 -11.75 12.42 23.42
N ILE A 44 -11.00 13.27 24.09
CA ILE A 44 -10.14 13.10 25.22
C ILE A 44 -10.30 14.35 26.07
N LEU A 45 -11.47 14.55 26.60
CA LEU A 45 -11.57 14.57 28.04
C LEU A 45 -12.80 13.68 28.25
N GLY A 46 -12.66 12.59 28.98
CA GLY A 46 -13.80 12.03 29.73
C GLY A 46 -14.22 13.05 30.79
N TYR A 47 -14.57 14.27 30.34
CA TYR A 47 -14.67 15.50 31.12
C TYR A 47 -15.67 15.34 32.26
N ASP A 48 -16.65 14.46 32.05
CA ASP A 48 -17.67 14.08 33.01
C ASP A 48 -17.66 12.57 33.36
N ASP A 49 -16.67 11.80 32.89
CA ASP A 49 -16.55 10.38 33.26
C ASP A 49 -15.48 10.19 34.35
N PRO A 50 -15.88 9.99 35.62
CA PRO A 50 -14.94 9.74 36.71
C PRO A 50 -14.13 8.43 36.55
N ASN A 51 -14.42 7.62 35.53
CA ASN A 51 -13.71 6.38 35.22
C ASN A 51 -12.81 6.47 33.97
N HIS A 52 -12.67 7.65 33.34
CA HIS A 52 -11.85 7.78 32.14
C HIS A 52 -10.35 7.65 32.44
N GLU A 53 -9.76 6.50 32.11
CA GLU A 53 -8.32 6.30 32.17
C GLU A 53 -7.61 7.05 31.03
N MET A 54 -6.55 7.80 31.36
CA MET A 54 -5.72 8.45 30.33
C MET A 54 -5.13 7.41 29.37
N SER A 55 -5.49 7.54 28.09
CA SER A 55 -4.85 6.79 27.02
C SER A 55 -3.35 7.09 26.93
N MET A 56 -2.64 6.20 26.27
CA MET A 56 -1.22 6.38 26.01
C MET A 56 -0.92 7.66 25.23
N LEU A 57 -1.79 8.03 24.29
CA LEU A 57 -1.66 9.25 23.51
C LEU A 57 -1.65 10.50 24.41
N HIS A 58 -2.47 10.50 25.46
CA HIS A 58 -2.58 11.61 26.41
C HIS A 58 -1.34 11.68 27.27
N ARG A 59 -0.87 10.53 27.75
CA ARG A 59 0.33 10.43 28.56
C ARG A 59 1.54 10.94 27.81
N ILE A 60 1.69 10.59 26.52
CA ILE A 60 2.79 11.08 25.68
C ILE A 60 2.69 12.60 25.47
N THR A 61 1.51 13.09 25.08
CA THR A 61 1.27 14.52 24.81
C THR A 61 1.50 15.37 26.05
N ALA A 62 0.90 14.99 27.19
CA ALA A 62 1.03 15.67 28.47
C ALA A 62 2.49 15.72 28.95
N THR A 63 3.19 14.58 28.84
CA THR A 63 4.61 14.50 29.18
C THR A 63 5.44 15.41 28.28
N THR A 64 5.14 15.45 26.98
CA THR A 64 5.81 16.33 26.01
C THR A 64 5.62 17.81 26.37
N ILE A 65 4.41 18.21 26.75
CA ILE A 65 4.11 19.57 27.21
C ILE A 65 4.92 19.91 28.46
N LEU A 66 4.92 19.02 29.46
CA LEU A 66 5.61 19.25 30.73
C LEU A 66 7.14 19.26 30.57
N ASP A 67 7.69 18.36 29.76
CA ASP A 67 9.11 18.32 29.44
C ASP A 67 9.53 19.60 28.69
N LEU A 68 8.70 20.08 27.75
CA LEU A 68 8.95 21.36 27.07
C LEU A 68 8.88 22.56 28.03
N ARG A 69 7.86 22.62 28.90
CA ARG A 69 7.74 23.69 29.92
C ARG A 69 8.96 23.74 30.84
N ARG A 70 9.47 22.58 31.28
CA ARG A 70 10.72 22.52 32.09
C ARG A 70 11.93 23.01 31.33
N ARG A 71 12.08 22.59 30.06
CA ARG A 71 13.20 23.03 29.19
C ARG A 71 13.20 24.55 28.99
N LEU A 72 12.03 25.15 28.77
CA LEU A 72 11.87 26.60 28.56
C LEU A 72 11.92 27.41 29.85
N GLY A 73 11.41 26.87 30.96
CA GLY A 73 11.38 27.53 32.27
C GLY A 73 12.72 27.57 33.00
N GLY A 74 13.75 26.88 32.49
CA GLY A 74 15.10 26.89 33.06
C GLY A 74 15.20 26.21 34.42
N ASP A 75 14.56 25.05 34.59
CA ASP A 75 14.57 24.29 35.85
C ASP A 75 16.02 24.06 36.36
N PRO A 76 16.44 24.68 37.47
CA PRO A 76 17.82 24.61 37.98
C PRO A 76 18.24 23.21 38.43
N GLN A 77 17.28 22.29 38.64
CA GLN A 77 17.53 20.92 39.06
C GLN A 77 17.61 19.94 37.89
N SER A 78 17.34 20.38 36.66
CA SER A 78 17.46 19.57 35.46
C SER A 78 18.93 19.42 35.05
N SER A 79 19.38 18.18 34.84
CA SER A 79 20.69 17.88 34.20
C SER A 79 20.69 18.17 32.69
N ALA A 80 19.53 18.54 32.11
CA ALA A 80 19.40 18.84 30.69
C ALA A 80 19.94 20.24 30.35
N ARG A 81 20.55 20.37 29.16
CA ARG A 81 20.97 21.68 28.65
C ARG A 81 19.75 22.62 28.55
N PRO A 82 19.89 23.91 28.92
CA PRO A 82 18.83 24.89 28.75
C PRO A 82 18.33 24.91 27.30
N ALA A 83 17.01 25.08 27.12
CA ALA A 83 16.43 25.29 25.81
C ALA A 83 17.11 26.49 25.10
N ALA A 84 17.44 26.33 23.83
CA ALA A 84 17.86 27.46 23.00
C ALA A 84 16.70 28.46 22.89
N SER A 85 17.00 29.76 22.78
CA SER A 85 15.96 30.77 22.55
C SER A 85 15.34 30.59 21.16
N MET A 86 14.14 31.16 20.94
CA MET A 86 13.50 31.12 19.62
C MET A 86 14.40 31.75 18.54
N ASP A 87 15.04 32.89 18.85
CA ASP A 87 15.96 33.56 17.93
C ASP A 87 17.18 32.69 17.58
N ASP A 88 17.74 31.99 18.58
CA ASP A 88 18.84 31.04 18.35
C ASP A 88 18.40 29.88 17.44
N LEU A 89 17.18 29.36 17.62
CA LEU A 89 16.65 28.31 16.76
C LEU A 89 16.45 28.79 15.33
N LEU A 90 15.89 29.98 15.12
CA LEU A 90 15.69 30.57 13.80
C LEU A 90 17.01 30.85 13.09
N GLU A 91 18.05 31.27 13.82
CA GLU A 91 19.39 31.46 13.28
C GLU A 91 20.06 30.12 12.96
N ARG A 92 19.93 29.11 13.83
CA ARG A 92 20.42 27.75 13.57
C ARG A 92 19.76 27.13 12.35
N ALA A 93 18.45 27.30 12.19
CA ALA A 93 17.69 26.86 11.02
C ALA A 93 18.22 27.51 9.73
N ARG A 94 18.40 28.84 9.72
CA ARG A 94 18.99 29.56 8.57
C ARG A 94 20.37 29.02 8.22
N ARG A 95 21.28 28.92 9.20
CA ARG A 95 22.63 28.37 8.98
C ARG A 95 22.62 26.94 8.48
N PHE A 96 21.73 26.10 9.01
CA PHE A 96 21.60 24.71 8.57
C PHE A 96 21.19 24.65 7.09
N HIS A 97 20.21 25.46 6.67
CA HIS A 97 19.79 25.52 5.26
C HIS A 97 20.85 26.10 4.33
N ASP A 98 21.59 27.12 4.77
CA ASP A 98 22.69 27.69 3.99
C ASP A 98 23.80 26.65 3.74
N LEU A 99 24.08 25.80 4.72
CA LEU A 99 25.12 24.76 4.63
C LEU A 99 24.67 23.49 3.91
N HIS A 100 23.41 23.07 4.08
CA HIS A 100 22.93 21.76 3.66
C HIS A 100 21.82 21.79 2.60
N GLY A 101 21.50 22.99 2.10
CA GLY A 101 20.45 23.22 1.11
C GLY A 101 19.09 23.50 1.74
N PRO A 102 18.17 24.11 0.96
CA PRO A 102 16.88 24.57 1.47
C PRO A 102 15.98 23.40 1.88
N LEU A 103 14.97 23.74 2.68
CA LEU A 103 13.86 22.88 3.03
C LEU A 103 13.08 22.41 1.79
N LEU A 104 12.63 21.15 1.79
CA LEU A 104 11.71 20.62 0.78
C LEU A 104 10.26 20.70 1.27
N ASN A 105 9.36 21.20 0.42
CA ASN A 105 7.93 21.22 0.75
C ASN A 105 7.29 19.84 0.52
N LEU A 106 6.61 19.30 1.54
CA LEU A 106 6.05 17.94 1.48
C LEU A 106 5.01 17.76 0.38
N ARG A 107 4.12 18.74 0.19
CA ARG A 107 3.10 18.70 -0.85
C ARG A 107 3.73 18.68 -2.24
N ASP A 108 4.75 19.51 -2.46
CA ASP A 108 5.46 19.55 -3.74
C ASP A 108 6.18 18.24 -4.03
N VAL A 109 6.79 17.61 -3.01
CA VAL A 109 7.41 16.29 -3.15
C VAL A 109 6.38 15.26 -3.58
N ILE A 110 5.23 15.19 -2.89
CA ILE A 110 4.16 14.25 -3.21
C ILE A 110 3.67 14.47 -4.64
N ILE A 111 3.25 15.69 -4.98
CA ILE A 111 2.73 16.04 -6.30
C ILE A 111 3.75 15.74 -7.41
N SER A 112 5.03 16.02 -7.18
CA SER A 112 6.08 15.80 -8.18
C SER A 112 6.32 14.33 -8.53
N GLU A 113 5.91 13.41 -7.66
CA GLU A 113 5.96 11.98 -7.95
C GLU A 113 4.75 11.48 -8.73
N SER A 114 3.67 12.25 -8.85
CA SER A 114 2.48 11.86 -9.63
C SER A 114 2.86 11.47 -11.07
N PRO A 115 2.31 10.37 -11.61
CA PRO A 115 1.26 9.48 -11.02
C PRO A 115 1.82 8.33 -10.15
N ARG A 116 3.10 8.36 -9.77
CA ARG A 116 3.71 7.36 -8.88
C ARG A 116 3.35 7.67 -7.42
N MET A 117 3.21 6.61 -6.64
CA MET A 117 2.98 6.72 -5.20
C MET A 117 4.27 7.17 -4.52
N THR A 118 4.18 8.20 -3.68
CA THR A 118 5.30 8.62 -2.83
C THR A 118 5.48 7.61 -1.71
N LEU A 119 6.70 7.10 -1.53
CA LEU A 119 7.03 6.22 -0.42
C LEU A 119 7.74 6.99 0.69
N ALA A 120 7.15 6.97 1.89
CA ALA A 120 7.76 7.45 3.12
C ALA A 120 8.23 6.26 3.97
N ALA A 121 9.53 6.18 4.24
CA ALA A 121 10.12 5.13 5.07
C ALA A 121 10.45 5.67 6.46
N GLU A 122 9.96 5.01 7.50
CA GLU A 122 10.10 5.44 8.89
C GLU A 122 11.26 4.73 9.59
N PHE A 123 12.11 5.53 10.24
CA PHE A 123 13.09 5.10 11.22
C PHE A 123 12.47 5.16 12.63
N LYS A 124 12.40 4.00 13.29
CA LYS A 124 11.81 3.84 14.63
C LYS A 124 12.47 2.69 15.39
N ARG A 125 13.05 2.95 16.57
CA ARG A 125 13.73 1.91 17.37
C ARG A 125 12.78 1.09 18.24
N ARG A 126 11.79 1.76 18.83
CA ARG A 126 10.82 1.15 19.75
C ARG A 126 9.41 1.60 19.39
N SER A 127 8.41 0.82 19.79
CA SER A 127 7.03 1.30 19.88
C SER A 127 6.38 0.80 21.16
N PRO A 128 5.37 1.50 21.70
CA PRO A 128 4.67 1.02 22.89
C PRO A 128 3.96 -0.32 22.71
N SER A 129 3.49 -0.62 21.49
CA SER A 129 2.76 -1.85 21.19
C SER A 129 3.66 -3.07 20.99
N LYS A 130 4.93 -2.87 20.62
CA LYS A 130 5.86 -3.97 20.26
C LYS A 130 7.16 -3.99 21.07
N GLY A 131 7.42 -2.99 21.90
CA GLY A 131 8.72 -2.84 22.55
C GLY A 131 9.81 -2.50 21.55
N ASP A 132 11.03 -2.99 21.77
CA ASP A 132 12.17 -2.77 20.89
C ASP A 132 11.97 -3.51 19.56
N ILE A 133 11.93 -2.76 18.46
CA ILE A 133 11.73 -3.31 17.10
C ILE A 133 12.99 -3.24 16.24
N ALA A 134 14.03 -2.56 16.72
CA ALA A 134 15.34 -2.51 16.09
C ALA A 134 16.46 -2.59 17.14
N PRO A 135 17.67 -3.05 16.76
CA PRO A 135 18.83 -3.03 17.64
C PRO A 135 19.10 -1.62 18.21
N PRO A 136 19.50 -1.49 19.48
CA PRO A 136 19.69 -0.18 20.11
C PRO A 136 20.82 0.65 19.49
N ASP A 137 21.80 0.00 18.85
CA ASP A 137 22.96 0.61 18.20
C ASP A 137 22.72 1.04 16.74
N ILE A 138 21.52 0.79 16.20
CA ILE A 138 21.18 1.19 14.84
C ILE A 138 21.29 2.71 14.65
N ARG A 139 22.02 3.12 13.60
CA ARG A 139 22.27 4.52 13.26
C ARG A 139 21.21 5.03 12.30
N ALA A 140 20.58 6.15 12.65
CA ALA A 140 19.53 6.76 11.82
C ALA A 140 20.06 7.18 10.44
N GLY A 141 21.28 7.71 10.37
CA GLY A 141 21.92 8.10 9.11
C GLY A 141 22.10 6.95 8.11
N ASP A 142 22.60 5.80 8.58
CA ASP A 142 22.83 4.63 7.72
C ASP A 142 21.52 4.01 7.23
N GLN A 143 20.52 3.93 8.11
CA GLN A 143 19.19 3.44 7.74
C GLN A 143 18.48 4.39 6.77
N ALA A 144 18.57 5.71 7.00
CA ALA A 144 18.02 6.73 6.10
C ALA A 144 18.66 6.67 4.70
N ARG A 145 19.99 6.48 4.62
CA ARG A 145 20.67 6.27 3.33
C ARG A 145 20.17 5.01 2.64
N THR A 146 20.06 3.91 3.39
CA THR A 146 19.54 2.63 2.87
C THR A 146 18.14 2.80 2.28
N TYR A 147 17.26 3.52 2.97
CA TYR A 147 15.91 3.82 2.51
C TYR A 147 15.89 4.72 1.25
N ALA A 148 16.69 5.78 1.25
CA ALA A 148 16.79 6.71 0.13
C ALA A 148 17.31 6.02 -1.15
N GLU A 149 18.38 5.22 -1.04
CA GLU A 149 18.95 4.44 -2.14
C GLU A 149 17.98 3.38 -2.69
N ALA A 150 17.07 2.89 -1.84
CA ALA A 150 16.04 1.94 -2.22
C ALA A 150 14.84 2.59 -2.93
N GLY A 151 14.71 3.93 -2.88
CA GLY A 151 13.67 4.69 -3.59
C GLY A 151 12.70 5.45 -2.68
N ALA A 152 12.91 5.49 -1.36
CA ALA A 152 12.09 6.31 -0.47
C ALA A 152 12.29 7.79 -0.78
N SER A 153 11.18 8.51 -1.02
CA SER A 153 11.18 9.95 -1.32
C SER A 153 11.07 10.79 -0.05
N VAL A 154 10.57 10.19 1.03
CA VAL A 154 10.47 10.79 2.35
C VAL A 154 11.08 9.82 3.37
N ILE A 155 11.91 10.34 4.27
CA ILE A 155 12.40 9.63 5.45
C ILE A 155 11.71 10.24 6.67
N SER A 156 10.85 9.45 7.32
CA SER A 156 10.25 9.81 8.59
C SER A 156 11.18 9.39 9.72
N VAL A 157 11.51 10.30 10.63
CA VAL A 157 12.38 10.00 11.77
C VAL A 157 11.60 10.28 13.05
N LEU A 158 11.41 9.25 13.86
CA LEU A 158 10.74 9.37 15.14
C LEU A 158 11.71 9.95 16.17
N THR A 159 11.39 11.12 16.74
CA THR A 159 12.29 11.86 17.64
C THR A 159 11.88 11.80 19.11
N GLU A 160 10.73 11.20 19.41
CA GLU A 160 10.25 11.00 20.78
C GLU A 160 11.12 9.98 21.52
N GLY A 161 11.64 10.37 22.69
CA GLY A 161 12.68 9.62 23.36
C GLY A 161 12.22 8.55 24.35
N ARG A 162 11.07 8.69 25.02
CA ARG A 162 10.68 7.86 26.18
C ARG A 162 9.98 6.57 25.76
N TRP A 163 9.09 6.66 24.79
CA TRP A 163 8.30 5.54 24.28
C TRP A 163 8.84 4.97 22.97
N PHE A 164 9.52 5.79 22.17
CA PHE A 164 9.98 5.39 20.84
C PHE A 164 11.50 5.29 20.68
N GLY A 165 12.28 5.77 21.65
CA GLY A 165 13.75 5.67 21.65
C GLY A 165 14.42 6.50 20.55
N GLY A 166 13.77 7.59 20.15
CA GLY A 166 14.28 8.55 19.16
C GLY A 166 15.01 9.73 19.79
N SER A 167 15.54 10.60 18.94
CA SER A 167 16.21 11.85 19.33
C SER A 167 16.26 12.85 18.17
N LEU A 168 16.52 14.13 18.47
CA LEU A 168 16.80 15.15 17.44
C LEU A 168 18.15 14.92 16.74
N ASP A 169 19.07 14.19 17.38
CA ASP A 169 20.34 13.81 16.76
C ASP A 169 20.08 12.79 15.63
N ASP A 170 19.14 11.85 15.82
CA ASP A 170 18.72 10.92 14.76
C ASP A 170 18.19 11.64 13.51
N LEU A 171 17.39 12.70 13.73
CA LEU A 171 16.86 13.55 12.66
C LEU A 171 18.00 14.23 11.89
N THR A 172 18.97 14.77 12.63
CA THR A 172 20.15 15.45 12.07
C THR A 172 21.01 14.45 11.31
N GLU A 173 21.28 13.27 11.87
CA GLU A 173 22.03 12.19 11.23
C GLU A 173 21.38 11.75 9.92
N ALA A 174 20.07 11.53 9.91
CA ALA A 174 19.32 11.17 8.70
C ALA A 174 19.42 12.26 7.63
N ARG A 175 19.27 13.54 8.02
CA ARG A 175 19.36 14.68 7.09
C ARG A 175 20.75 14.85 6.49
N LEU A 176 21.81 14.70 7.29
CA LEU A 176 23.19 14.85 6.82
C LEU A 176 23.63 13.66 5.96
N ALA A 177 23.29 12.43 6.37
CA ALA A 177 23.67 11.22 5.64
C ALA A 177 23.05 11.12 4.24
N THR A 178 21.90 11.78 4.02
CA THR A 178 21.19 11.82 2.74
C THR A 178 21.44 13.11 1.94
N ALA A 179 22.08 14.12 2.55
CA ALA A 179 22.50 15.35 1.86
C ALA A 179 23.75 15.15 0.99
N ALA A 180 24.66 14.27 1.44
CA ALA A 180 26.00 14.08 0.88
C ALA A 180 26.01 13.46 -0.54
N GLU A 181 24.88 13.00 -1.08
CA GLU A 181 24.81 12.52 -2.48
C GLU A 181 24.69 13.65 -3.52
N CYS A 182 24.67 14.90 -3.08
CA CYS A 182 24.79 16.07 -3.97
C CYS A 182 26.27 16.41 -4.25
N ASP A 183 27.15 15.43 -4.49
CA ASP A 183 28.57 15.75 -4.63
C ASP A 183 28.89 16.59 -5.87
N ASP A 184 29.67 17.62 -5.57
CA ASP A 184 30.18 18.69 -6.39
C ASP A 184 31.37 18.24 -7.23
N ASP A 185 31.11 17.81 -8.47
CA ASP A 185 32.15 17.62 -9.50
C ASP A 185 31.91 18.51 -10.74
N ALA A 186 31.39 19.71 -10.51
CA ALA A 186 31.25 20.74 -11.55
C ALA A 186 31.73 22.11 -11.07
N CYS A 187 32.93 22.17 -10.50
CA CYS A 187 33.68 23.42 -10.41
C CYS A 187 34.69 23.47 -11.56
N PRO A 188 34.41 24.15 -12.70
CA PRO A 188 35.46 24.45 -13.65
C PRO A 188 36.21 25.67 -13.13
N THR A 189 37.23 25.42 -12.32
CA THR A 189 38.34 26.38 -12.22
C THR A 189 39.26 26.18 -13.42
N SER A 190 39.71 27.29 -13.99
CA SER A 190 40.73 27.46 -15.05
C SER A 190 40.27 27.41 -16.53
N SER A 191 39.99 28.61 -17.04
CA SER A 191 40.44 29.19 -18.31
C SER A 191 41.19 28.30 -19.33
N ALA A 192 40.54 28.04 -20.47
CA ALA A 192 41.18 27.94 -21.79
C ALA A 192 40.18 28.30 -22.91
N PRO A 193 40.55 29.13 -23.91
CA PRO A 193 39.66 29.46 -25.01
C PRO A 193 39.89 28.53 -26.22
N GLY A 194 38.80 28.00 -26.78
CA GLY A 194 38.78 27.45 -28.13
C GLY A 194 38.34 25.98 -28.24
N GLY A 195 37.11 25.76 -28.69
CA GLY A 195 36.63 24.43 -29.06
C GLY A 195 35.11 24.38 -29.22
N VAL A 196 34.64 24.47 -30.46
CA VAL A 196 33.22 24.42 -30.83
C VAL A 196 32.71 22.98 -30.82
N GLY A 197 31.56 22.75 -30.17
CA GLY A 197 30.64 21.66 -30.52
C GLY A 197 30.84 20.31 -29.82
N GLY A 198 30.46 20.23 -28.55
CA GLY A 198 30.20 18.97 -27.85
C GLY A 198 28.91 19.07 -27.05
N VAL A 199 27.94 18.21 -27.34
CA VAL A 199 26.66 18.14 -26.63
C VAL A 199 26.93 17.71 -25.19
N GLY A 200 27.05 18.68 -24.28
CA GLY A 200 27.24 18.45 -22.86
C GLY A 200 26.05 17.71 -22.28
N GLY A 201 26.27 16.45 -21.87
CA GLY A 201 25.32 15.71 -21.07
C GLY A 201 25.09 16.44 -19.75
N VAL A 202 23.88 16.98 -19.55
CA VAL A 202 23.47 17.56 -18.27
C VAL A 202 23.45 16.44 -17.23
N SER A 203 24.44 16.42 -16.34
CA SER A 203 24.45 15.52 -15.19
C SER A 203 23.26 15.88 -14.29
N ARG A 204 22.19 15.08 -14.33
CA ARG A 204 20.98 15.27 -13.52
C ARG A 204 21.30 14.93 -12.06
N ARG A 205 21.38 15.96 -11.21
CA ARG A 205 21.46 15.84 -9.74
C ARG A 205 20.30 14.98 -9.22
N ARG A 206 20.59 13.96 -8.39
CA ARG A 206 19.58 13.27 -7.59
C ARG A 206 19.01 14.28 -6.59
N ARG A 207 17.68 14.36 -6.44
CA ARG A 207 17.08 15.12 -5.34
C ARG A 207 17.17 14.25 -4.08
N ARG A 208 17.72 14.80 -3.01
CA ARG A 208 17.70 14.17 -1.68
C ARG A 208 16.25 13.88 -1.25
N PRO A 209 16.00 12.87 -0.41
CA PRO A 209 14.69 12.68 0.18
C PRO A 209 14.33 13.84 1.12
N LEU A 210 13.03 14.01 1.35
CA LEU A 210 12.48 14.87 2.39
C LEU A 210 12.64 14.23 3.77
N ILE A 211 13.02 14.99 4.79
CA ILE A 211 13.11 14.53 6.17
C ILE A 211 11.89 15.01 6.99
N LEU A 212 11.06 14.07 7.42
CA LEU A 212 9.88 14.33 8.26
C LEU A 212 10.23 14.06 9.73
N ARG A 213 10.12 15.08 10.60
CA ARG A 213 10.14 14.87 12.05
C ARG A 213 8.81 14.28 12.49
N LYS A 214 8.83 13.02 12.93
CA LYS A 214 7.67 12.39 13.55
C LYS A 214 7.80 12.52 15.07
N ASP A 215 6.89 13.26 15.68
CA ASP A 215 6.88 13.54 17.10
C ASP A 215 5.50 14.05 17.53
N PHE A 216 5.33 14.34 18.82
CA PHE A 216 4.14 14.96 19.40
C PHE A 216 4.35 16.47 19.50
N VAL A 217 4.16 17.18 18.38
CA VAL A 217 4.36 18.63 18.29
C VAL A 217 3.18 19.36 18.93
N THR A 218 3.43 20.15 19.98
CA THR A 218 2.41 20.93 20.70
C THR A 218 2.71 22.43 20.74
N SER A 219 3.78 22.89 20.06
CA SER A 219 4.22 24.29 20.11
C SER A 219 5.04 24.67 18.89
N THR A 220 4.97 25.95 18.51
CA THR A 220 5.82 26.58 17.48
C THR A 220 7.32 26.44 17.79
N TYR A 221 7.69 26.35 19.08
CA TYR A 221 9.06 26.06 19.51
C TYR A 221 9.58 24.75 18.92
N GLN A 222 8.80 23.67 19.00
CA GLN A 222 9.21 22.36 18.49
C GLN A 222 9.32 22.36 16.95
N ILE A 223 8.56 23.22 16.25
CA ILE A 223 8.69 23.38 14.79
C ILE A 223 10.03 24.06 14.46
N ALA A 224 10.36 25.18 15.12
CA ALA A 224 11.65 25.84 14.93
C ALA A 224 12.83 24.92 15.31
N GLU A 225 12.68 24.14 16.39
CA GLU A 225 13.63 23.12 16.82
C GLU A 225 13.81 22.02 15.75
N ALA A 226 12.72 21.56 15.13
CA ALA A 226 12.78 20.56 14.06
C ALA A 226 13.62 21.06 12.88
N VAL A 227 13.35 22.30 12.42
CA VAL A 227 14.06 22.90 11.28
C VAL A 227 15.54 23.15 11.62
N ALA A 228 15.84 23.59 12.84
CA ALA A 228 17.22 23.76 13.31
C ALA A 228 18.02 22.44 13.34
N HIS A 229 17.32 21.29 13.36
CA HIS A 229 17.88 19.94 13.26
C HIS A 229 17.69 19.31 11.88
N GLY A 230 17.30 20.10 10.87
CA GLY A 230 17.28 19.70 9.47
C GLY A 230 16.00 19.02 9.00
N ALA A 231 14.90 19.09 9.76
CA ALA A 231 13.60 18.62 9.29
C ALA A 231 13.07 19.50 8.16
N ASP A 232 12.49 18.85 7.17
CA ASP A 232 11.77 19.48 6.06
C ASP A 232 10.26 19.59 6.31
N SER A 233 9.73 18.72 7.18
CA SER A 233 8.32 18.72 7.59
C SER A 233 8.18 18.17 9.01
N VAL A 234 7.02 18.39 9.62
CA VAL A 234 6.66 17.90 10.94
C VAL A 234 5.30 17.19 10.90
N LEU A 235 5.10 16.24 11.79
CA LEU A 235 3.79 15.64 12.06
C LEU A 235 2.98 16.53 13.02
N LEU A 236 1.73 16.82 12.68
CA LEU A 236 0.74 17.43 13.57
C LEU A 236 -0.43 16.45 13.75
N ILE A 237 -0.84 16.18 14.99
CA ILE A 237 -1.82 15.11 15.28
C ILE A 237 -3.12 15.74 15.76
N VAL A 238 -4.19 15.61 14.98
CA VAL A 238 -5.49 16.24 15.29
C VAL A 238 -6.06 15.74 16.61
N ALA A 239 -5.96 14.44 16.88
CA ALA A 239 -6.48 13.83 18.10
C ALA A 239 -5.93 14.43 19.41
N THR A 240 -4.79 15.12 19.38
CA THR A 240 -4.16 15.70 20.58
C THR A 240 -4.07 17.22 20.57
N THR A 241 -4.34 17.85 19.43
CA THR A 241 -4.07 19.27 19.21
C THR A 241 -5.39 20.04 19.18
N PRO A 242 -5.60 21.06 20.04
CA PRO A 242 -6.74 21.96 19.92
C PRO A 242 -6.84 22.55 18.50
N SER A 243 -8.04 22.82 18.01
CA SER A 243 -8.25 23.22 16.61
C SER A 243 -7.64 24.58 16.26
N ASP A 244 -7.69 25.54 17.18
CA ASP A 244 -7.04 26.85 17.03
C ASP A 244 -5.52 26.74 17.07
N VAL A 245 -4.98 25.96 18.00
CA VAL A 245 -3.53 25.65 18.06
C VAL A 245 -3.07 24.92 16.81
N LEU A 246 -3.85 23.97 16.27
CA LEU A 246 -3.54 23.29 15.02
C LEU A 246 -3.40 24.29 13.86
N GLY A 247 -4.34 25.21 13.73
CA GLY A 247 -4.28 26.29 12.74
C GLY A 247 -3.08 27.22 12.93
N GLU A 248 -2.74 27.56 14.18
CA GLU A 248 -1.54 28.35 14.52
C GLU A 248 -0.27 27.62 14.09
N LEU A 249 -0.12 26.33 14.42
CA LEU A 249 1.05 25.52 14.08
C LEU A 249 1.22 25.37 12.56
N ILE A 250 0.13 25.12 11.83
CA ILE A 250 0.13 25.06 10.35
C ILE A 250 0.57 26.40 9.77
N THR A 251 -0.02 27.50 10.25
CA THR A 251 0.29 28.86 9.77
C THR A 251 1.74 29.21 10.05
N TYR A 252 2.23 28.93 11.27
CA TYR A 252 3.61 29.20 11.66
C TYR A 252 4.60 28.43 10.78
N ALA A 253 4.37 27.14 10.52
CA ALA A 253 5.22 26.32 9.65
C ALA A 253 5.33 26.91 8.24
N ARG A 254 4.18 27.28 7.65
CA ARG A 254 4.11 27.82 6.28
C ARG A 254 4.71 29.22 6.17
N VAL A 255 4.31 30.14 7.04
CA VAL A 255 4.72 31.56 6.96
C VAL A 255 6.20 31.72 7.32
N THR A 256 6.69 30.99 8.32
CA THR A 256 8.06 31.16 8.83
C THR A 256 9.09 30.41 7.99
N PHE A 257 8.75 29.21 7.50
CA PHE A 257 9.72 28.31 6.87
C PHE A 257 9.35 27.85 5.45
N GLY A 258 8.15 28.15 4.95
CA GLY A 258 7.64 27.53 3.72
C GLY A 258 7.39 26.02 3.87
N MET A 259 7.33 25.53 5.11
CA MET A 259 7.15 24.13 5.46
C MET A 259 5.67 23.74 5.34
N GLU A 260 5.41 22.61 4.71
CA GLU A 260 4.09 21.99 4.71
C GLU A 260 4.07 20.81 5.70
N PRO A 261 3.29 20.88 6.80
CA PRO A 261 3.20 19.81 7.78
C PRO A 261 2.34 18.64 7.28
N LEU A 262 2.63 17.43 7.77
CA LEU A 262 1.74 16.27 7.63
C LEU A 262 0.72 16.29 8.79
N VAL A 263 -0.56 16.48 8.47
CA VAL A 263 -1.63 16.51 9.48
C VAL A 263 -2.28 15.13 9.60
N GLU A 264 -2.08 14.46 10.73
CA GLU A 264 -2.56 13.11 11.01
C GLU A 264 -3.98 13.13 11.57
N VAL A 265 -4.86 12.35 10.93
CA VAL A 265 -6.25 12.10 11.32
C VAL A 265 -6.50 10.61 11.49
N HIS A 266 -7.48 10.27 12.33
CA HIS A 266 -7.85 8.90 12.64
C HIS A 266 -9.31 8.57 12.31
N ALA A 267 -10.20 9.56 12.37
CA ALA A 267 -11.64 9.42 12.16
C ALA A 267 -12.18 10.51 11.23
N PRO A 268 -13.35 10.29 10.58
CA PRO A 268 -13.96 11.31 9.71
C PRO A 268 -14.24 12.65 10.39
N VAL A 269 -14.51 12.67 11.70
CA VAL A 269 -14.71 13.93 12.45
C VAL A 269 -13.42 14.75 12.58
N GLU A 270 -12.26 14.10 12.69
CA GLU A 270 -10.96 14.77 12.70
C GLU A 270 -10.61 15.37 11.34
N LEU A 271 -11.14 14.81 10.24
CA LEU A 271 -10.95 15.35 8.90
C LEU A 271 -11.51 16.77 8.78
N ASP A 272 -12.70 17.01 9.31
CA ASP A 272 -13.32 18.34 9.26
C ASP A 272 -12.53 19.38 10.06
N VAL A 273 -11.96 18.99 11.20
CA VAL A 273 -11.06 19.84 11.98
C VAL A 273 -9.76 20.11 11.24
N ALA A 274 -9.15 19.10 10.61
CA ALA A 274 -7.95 19.27 9.81
C ALA A 274 -8.18 20.23 8.64
N LEU A 275 -9.28 20.07 7.90
CA LEU A 275 -9.65 20.93 6.77
C LEU A 275 -9.91 22.37 7.22
N THR A 276 -10.64 22.55 8.34
CA THR A 276 -10.91 23.88 8.90
C THR A 276 -9.64 24.59 9.36
N ALA A 277 -8.67 23.84 9.93
CA ALA A 277 -7.35 24.36 10.28
C ALA A 277 -6.44 24.63 9.05
N GLY A 278 -6.92 24.32 7.84
CA GLY A 278 -6.21 24.59 6.58
C GLY A 278 -5.19 23.52 6.18
N ALA A 279 -5.31 22.29 6.66
CA ALA A 279 -4.43 21.18 6.27
C ALA A 279 -4.50 20.90 4.77
N ARG A 280 -3.33 20.77 4.09
CA ARG A 280 -3.26 20.40 2.66
C ARG A 280 -2.64 19.03 2.44
N VAL A 281 -1.87 18.51 3.40
CA VAL A 281 -1.36 17.13 3.40
C VAL A 281 -1.95 16.40 4.61
N ILE A 282 -2.83 15.44 4.34
CA ILE A 282 -3.61 14.74 5.37
C ILE A 282 -3.17 13.28 5.40
N GLY A 283 -2.65 12.83 6.54
CA GLY A 283 -2.27 11.44 6.77
C GLY A 283 -3.30 10.70 7.58
N VAL A 284 -3.80 9.56 7.08
CA VAL A 284 -4.76 8.73 7.80
C VAL A 284 -4.02 7.63 8.55
N ASN A 285 -4.11 7.62 9.87
CA ASN A 285 -3.53 6.56 10.68
C ASN A 285 -4.48 5.37 10.77
N ASN A 286 -4.14 4.31 10.03
CA ASN A 286 -4.92 3.06 10.01
C ASN A 286 -4.82 2.27 11.32
N ARG A 287 -3.87 2.62 12.21
CA ARG A 287 -3.75 2.02 13.54
C ARG A 287 -4.45 2.89 14.57
N ASP A 288 -5.35 2.28 15.32
CA ASP A 288 -5.98 2.91 16.48
C ASP A 288 -4.96 3.13 17.60
N LEU A 289 -4.82 4.37 18.05
CA LEU A 289 -3.82 4.73 19.06
C LEU A 289 -4.29 4.43 20.50
N HIS A 290 -5.57 4.09 20.69
CA HIS A 290 -6.13 3.63 21.96
C HIS A 290 -6.09 2.10 22.08
N THR A 291 -6.41 1.38 21.00
CA THR A 291 -6.54 -0.10 21.00
C THR A 291 -5.41 -0.82 20.26
N PHE A 292 -4.57 -0.10 19.51
CA PHE A 292 -3.55 -0.62 18.59
C PHE A 292 -4.07 -1.52 17.48
N ARG A 293 -5.40 -1.69 17.34
CA ARG A 293 -6.01 -2.44 16.26
C ARG A 293 -5.79 -1.74 14.93
N LEU A 294 -5.47 -2.53 13.91
CA LEU A 294 -5.28 -2.06 12.56
C LEU A 294 -6.60 -2.17 11.79
N ASP A 295 -7.01 -1.07 11.15
CA ASP A 295 -8.12 -1.04 10.21
C ASP A 295 -7.70 -0.30 8.94
N MET A 296 -7.40 -1.10 7.92
CA MET A 296 -6.94 -0.63 6.61
C MET A 296 -8.03 0.09 5.82
N GLY A 297 -9.31 -0.01 6.22
CA GLY A 297 -10.44 0.67 5.57
C GLY A 297 -10.54 2.16 5.92
N ARG A 298 -9.88 2.63 6.98
CA ARG A 298 -9.95 4.03 7.43
C ARG A 298 -9.52 5.02 6.36
N THR A 299 -8.40 4.75 5.70
CA THR A 299 -7.92 5.60 4.60
C THR A 299 -8.95 5.70 3.46
N GLU A 300 -9.60 4.59 3.10
CA GLU A 300 -10.62 4.57 2.05
C GLU A 300 -11.89 5.32 2.47
N MET A 301 -12.29 5.22 3.75
CA MET A 301 -13.40 6.01 4.30
C MET A 301 -13.09 7.51 4.26
N THR A 302 -11.87 7.93 4.61
CA THR A 302 -11.44 9.33 4.50
C THR A 302 -11.41 9.79 3.03
N ALA A 303 -10.93 8.95 2.12
CA ALA A 303 -10.96 9.23 0.68
C ALA A 303 -12.40 9.43 0.17
N ALA A 304 -13.33 8.57 0.58
CA ALA A 304 -14.75 8.71 0.28
C ALA A 304 -15.36 9.99 0.87
N ALA A 305 -14.99 10.37 2.09
CA ALA A 305 -15.43 11.61 2.72
C ALA A 305 -14.91 12.86 1.97
N LEU A 306 -13.65 12.87 1.51
CA LEU A 306 -13.10 13.92 0.66
C LEU A 306 -13.86 14.02 -0.67
N ALA A 307 -14.12 12.87 -1.31
CA ALA A 307 -14.89 12.81 -2.55
C ALA A 307 -16.32 13.34 -2.38
N ALA A 308 -17.00 12.95 -1.28
CA ALA A 308 -18.36 13.42 -0.97
C ALA A 308 -18.43 14.93 -0.73
N LYS A 309 -17.34 15.54 -0.25
CA LYS A 309 -17.19 16.99 -0.11
C LYS A 309 -16.79 17.70 -1.42
N GLY A 310 -16.58 16.97 -2.51
CA GLY A 310 -16.18 17.53 -3.81
C GLY A 310 -14.75 18.08 -3.85
N LEU A 311 -13.89 17.69 -2.91
CA LEU A 311 -12.52 18.17 -2.83
C LEU A 311 -11.61 17.37 -3.77
N SER A 312 -10.74 18.05 -4.51
CA SER A 312 -9.71 17.40 -5.33
C SER A 312 -8.64 16.82 -4.41
N TYR A 313 -8.45 15.49 -4.45
CA TYR A 313 -7.43 14.82 -3.65
C TYR A 313 -6.70 13.68 -4.36
N ARG A 314 -7.30 13.14 -5.42
CA ARG A 314 -6.78 11.96 -6.10
C ARG A 314 -5.43 12.30 -6.73
N HIS A 315 -4.44 11.47 -6.44
CA HIS A 315 -3.06 11.67 -6.88
C HIS A 315 -2.83 11.36 -8.36
N ASP A 316 -3.64 10.47 -8.92
CA ASP A 316 -3.53 9.90 -10.26
C ASP A 316 -4.47 10.53 -11.29
N ASP A 317 -5.30 11.49 -10.90
CA ASP A 317 -6.14 12.25 -11.82
C ASP A 317 -5.23 13.16 -12.67
N ASP A 318 -5.00 12.75 -13.92
CA ASP A 318 -4.32 13.51 -14.99
C ASP A 318 -5.30 14.47 -15.69
N ASP A 319 -6.33 14.91 -14.97
CA ASP A 319 -7.28 15.87 -15.48
C ASP A 319 -6.64 17.24 -15.35
N GLY A 320 -6.17 17.78 -16.47
CA GLY A 320 -5.98 19.22 -16.68
C GLY A 320 -7.30 20.02 -16.55
N ALA A 321 -8.18 19.63 -15.62
CA ALA A 321 -9.37 20.35 -15.21
C ALA A 321 -8.92 21.61 -14.45
N ASP A 322 -9.48 22.73 -14.86
CA ASP A 322 -9.25 24.04 -14.27
C ASP A 322 -9.27 23.98 -12.75
N VAL A 323 -8.09 24.18 -12.18
CA VAL A 323 -7.87 24.42 -10.77
C VAL A 323 -8.78 25.57 -10.35
N VAL A 324 -9.76 25.30 -9.49
CA VAL A 324 -10.45 26.37 -8.77
C VAL A 324 -9.44 26.91 -7.77
N VAL A 325 -8.79 28.02 -8.15
CA VAL A 325 -7.96 28.81 -7.25
C VAL A 325 -8.90 29.37 -6.18
N VAL A 326 -8.87 28.76 -5.01
CA VAL A 326 -9.46 29.35 -3.80
C VAL A 326 -8.43 30.33 -3.26
N ASP A 327 -8.89 31.51 -2.84
CA ASP A 327 -8.17 32.79 -2.70
C ASP A 327 -7.01 32.84 -1.66
N ASP A 328 -6.36 31.73 -1.37
CA ASP A 328 -5.28 31.58 -0.38
C ASP A 328 -3.97 30.99 -0.99
N GLY A 329 -3.75 31.27 -2.28
CA GLY A 329 -2.48 31.01 -2.98
C GLY A 329 -2.17 29.53 -3.27
N GLY A 330 -3.17 28.64 -3.25
CA GLY A 330 -3.03 27.23 -3.62
C GLY A 330 -4.16 26.74 -4.53
N ASP A 331 -3.91 25.67 -5.27
CA ASP A 331 -4.83 24.99 -6.19
C ASP A 331 -5.97 24.21 -5.49
N GLY A 332 -6.20 24.43 -4.19
CA GLY A 332 -7.24 23.74 -3.39
C GLY A 332 -7.04 22.22 -3.20
N ARG A 333 -6.04 21.62 -3.86
CA ARG A 333 -5.80 20.17 -3.86
C ARG A 333 -5.29 19.64 -2.51
N ILE A 334 -5.92 18.59 -2.01
CA ILE A 334 -5.49 17.84 -0.82
C ILE A 334 -4.56 16.70 -1.25
N CYS A 335 -3.46 16.49 -0.55
CA CYS A 335 -2.64 15.29 -0.67
C CYS A 335 -3.04 14.30 0.42
N LEU A 336 -3.78 13.26 0.04
CA LEU A 336 -4.15 12.19 0.96
C LEU A 336 -2.99 11.20 1.11
N CYS A 337 -2.67 10.82 2.34
CA CYS A 337 -1.59 9.91 2.68
C CYS A 337 -2.12 8.77 3.57
N ALA A 338 -1.61 7.54 3.37
CA ALA A 338 -1.92 6.39 4.22
C ALA A 338 -0.77 6.15 5.21
N LEU A 339 -1.07 6.01 6.50
CA LEU A 339 -0.08 5.78 7.55
C LEU A 339 -0.36 4.46 8.28
N SER A 340 0.70 3.70 8.58
CA SER A 340 0.65 2.43 9.32
C SER A 340 -0.04 1.26 8.60
N GLY A 341 0.39 0.03 8.92
CA GLY A 341 -0.30 -1.20 8.52
C GLY A 341 0.04 -1.75 7.14
N MET A 342 0.88 -1.06 6.37
CA MET A 342 1.33 -1.55 5.07
C MET A 342 2.59 -2.38 5.23
N SER A 343 2.58 -3.60 4.70
CA SER A 343 3.75 -4.49 4.68
C SER A 343 4.00 -5.10 3.31
N THR A 344 3.04 -4.94 2.39
CA THR A 344 3.05 -5.57 1.07
C THR A 344 2.77 -4.56 -0.03
N MET A 345 3.13 -4.94 -1.26
CA MET A 345 2.72 -4.24 -2.48
C MET A 345 1.19 -4.04 -2.56
N HIS A 346 0.41 -5.02 -2.12
CA HIS A 346 -1.05 -4.96 -2.18
C HIS A 346 -1.61 -3.86 -1.30
N ASP A 347 -1.03 -3.66 -0.12
CA ASP A 347 -1.46 -2.58 0.79
C ASP A 347 -1.22 -1.21 0.14
N VAL A 348 -0.07 -1.04 -0.52
CA VAL A 348 0.26 0.21 -1.23
C VAL A 348 -0.61 0.39 -2.47
N HIS A 349 -0.85 -0.68 -3.23
CA HIS A 349 -1.71 -0.63 -4.42
C HIS A 349 -3.16 -0.32 -4.06
N ARG A 350 -3.68 -0.93 -2.99
CA ARG A 350 -5.00 -0.63 -2.43
C ARG A 350 -5.20 0.88 -2.26
N TYR A 351 -4.26 1.55 -1.61
CA TYR A 351 -4.33 3.00 -1.39
C TYR A 351 -4.10 3.82 -2.65
N ARG A 352 -3.23 3.36 -3.56
CA ARG A 352 -3.08 3.99 -4.88
C ARG A 352 -4.41 4.05 -5.63
N THR A 353 -5.18 2.96 -5.65
CA THR A 353 -6.51 2.96 -6.32
C THR A 353 -7.51 3.91 -5.67
N ALA A 354 -7.36 4.16 -4.36
CA ALA A 354 -8.15 5.13 -3.63
C ALA A 354 -7.69 6.59 -3.87
N GLY A 355 -6.71 6.84 -4.74
CA GLY A 355 -6.21 8.19 -5.04
C GLY A 355 -5.21 8.74 -4.02
N VAL A 356 -4.68 7.89 -3.13
CA VAL A 356 -3.65 8.28 -2.14
C VAL A 356 -2.35 8.62 -2.86
N GLY A 357 -1.67 9.69 -2.42
CA GLY A 357 -0.42 10.17 -3.01
C GLY A 357 0.84 9.75 -2.27
N MET A 358 0.73 9.38 -0.99
CA MET A 358 1.86 8.90 -0.19
C MET A 358 1.47 7.77 0.76
N CYS A 359 2.35 6.77 0.91
CA CYS A 359 2.25 5.75 1.95
C CYS A 359 3.44 5.88 2.92
N LEU A 360 3.19 5.87 4.23
CA LEU A 360 4.21 5.86 5.29
C LEU A 360 4.31 4.49 5.96
N ILE A 361 5.47 3.85 5.80
CA ILE A 361 5.76 2.50 6.28
C ILE A 361 6.92 2.53 7.27
N GLY A 362 6.78 1.83 8.41
CA GLY A 362 7.82 1.80 9.45
C GLY A 362 8.11 0.42 10.00
N GLU A 363 7.16 -0.15 10.76
CA GLU A 363 7.38 -1.38 11.54
C GLU A 363 7.89 -2.56 10.69
N SER A 364 7.28 -2.80 9.53
CA SER A 364 7.67 -3.86 8.59
C SER A 364 9.08 -3.65 8.01
N LEU A 365 9.49 -2.39 7.78
CA LEU A 365 10.82 -2.05 7.28
C LEU A 365 11.89 -2.22 8.35
N MET A 366 11.65 -1.75 9.58
CA MET A 366 12.60 -1.86 10.69
C MET A 366 12.87 -3.32 11.10
N ARG A 367 11.88 -4.21 10.91
CA ARG A 367 12.01 -5.65 11.18
C ARG A 367 12.60 -6.44 10.00
N SER A 368 12.74 -5.81 8.83
CA SER A 368 13.26 -6.48 7.64
C SER A 368 14.76 -6.73 7.78
N THR A 369 15.20 -7.94 7.44
CA THR A 369 16.63 -8.27 7.31
C THR A 369 17.26 -7.66 6.06
N ASP A 370 16.43 -7.30 5.07
CA ASP A 370 16.84 -6.56 3.87
C ASP A 370 15.84 -5.43 3.58
N PRO A 371 16.02 -4.25 4.21
CA PRO A 371 15.13 -3.12 4.02
C PRO A 371 15.14 -2.57 2.59
N ARG A 372 16.22 -2.77 1.83
CA ARG A 372 16.28 -2.35 0.41
C ARG A 372 15.32 -3.19 -0.41
N SER A 373 15.38 -4.50 -0.28
CA SER A 373 14.45 -5.40 -0.98
C SER A 373 13.01 -5.24 -0.50
N ALA A 374 12.79 -4.97 0.80
CA ALA A 374 11.46 -4.68 1.32
C ALA A 374 10.85 -3.42 0.71
N ILE A 375 11.57 -2.28 0.70
CA ILE A 375 11.14 -1.07 0.00
C ILE A 375 10.91 -1.36 -1.48
N ARG A 376 11.80 -2.14 -2.10
CA ARG A 376 11.66 -2.47 -3.52
C ARG A 376 10.41 -3.27 -3.84
N GLY A 377 10.05 -4.18 -2.95
CA GLY A 377 8.85 -4.99 -3.05
C GLY A 377 7.55 -4.23 -2.80
N LEU A 378 7.60 -2.98 -2.34
CA LEU A 378 6.39 -2.14 -2.16
C LEU A 378 5.99 -1.38 -3.44
N CYS A 379 6.86 -1.31 -4.45
CA CYS A 379 6.61 -0.58 -5.69
C CYS A 379 6.27 -1.54 -6.85
N LEU A 380 5.22 -1.22 -7.61
CA LEU A 380 4.67 -2.05 -8.68
C LEU A 380 5.48 -2.04 -9.98
N ASP A 381 6.27 -1.00 -10.24
CA ASP A 381 6.88 -0.80 -11.56
C ASP A 381 8.42 -1.03 -11.53
N PRO A 382 8.98 -1.90 -12.38
CA PRO A 382 10.41 -1.89 -12.69
C PRO A 382 10.91 -0.53 -13.21
N ALA A 383 10.04 0.32 -13.77
CA ALA A 383 10.28 1.72 -14.11
C ALA A 383 10.03 2.73 -12.96
N ASP A 384 9.48 2.29 -11.81
CA ASP A 384 9.73 2.99 -10.54
C ASP A 384 11.24 2.97 -10.22
N TYR A 385 11.99 1.98 -10.76
CA TYR A 385 13.46 1.87 -10.69
C TYR A 385 14.22 2.32 -11.96
N ARG A 386 13.61 2.29 -13.15
CA ARG A 386 14.28 2.66 -14.41
C ARG A 386 14.04 4.14 -14.76
N ARG A 387 15.15 4.89 -14.78
CA ARG A 387 15.26 6.26 -15.30
C ARG A 387 14.46 6.46 -16.59
N ARG A 388 13.51 7.39 -16.56
CA ARG A 388 12.88 7.94 -17.78
C ARG A 388 13.94 8.74 -18.56
N THR A 389 14.50 8.16 -19.61
CA THR A 389 15.12 8.92 -20.70
C THR A 389 13.99 9.67 -21.42
N ARG A 390 13.96 11.00 -21.31
CA ARG A 390 12.99 11.82 -22.06
C ARG A 390 13.33 11.72 -23.55
N GLY A 391 12.48 11.05 -24.32
CA GLY A 391 12.45 11.12 -25.78
C GLY A 391 11.62 9.99 -26.39
N GLY A 392 10.40 10.29 -26.85
CA GLY A 392 9.65 9.39 -27.74
C GLY A 392 8.13 9.43 -27.61
N ALA A 393 7.49 10.22 -28.49
CA ALA A 393 6.15 10.09 -29.08
C ALA A 393 4.90 9.86 -28.19
N THR A 394 4.05 10.89 -28.18
CA THR A 394 2.61 10.86 -27.94
C THR A 394 1.87 10.00 -28.97
N THR A 395 1.02 9.07 -28.53
CA THR A 395 -0.10 8.58 -29.32
C THR A 395 -1.38 8.66 -28.50
N SER A 396 -2.27 9.53 -28.96
CA SER A 396 -3.65 9.72 -28.50
C SER A 396 -4.52 8.50 -28.79
N SER A 397 -5.35 8.08 -27.84
CA SER A 397 -6.61 7.38 -28.14
C SER A 397 -7.70 7.84 -27.17
N SER A 398 -8.66 8.57 -27.72
CA SER A 398 -9.91 9.02 -27.11
C SER A 398 -10.94 7.89 -27.00
N GLY A 399 -11.66 7.84 -25.88
CA GLY A 399 -13.00 7.25 -25.79
C GLY A 399 -13.23 6.27 -24.63
N GLY A 400 -14.10 6.65 -23.69
CA GLY A 400 -14.73 5.76 -22.72
C GLY A 400 -14.41 6.08 -21.26
N GLY A 401 -15.29 6.81 -20.58
CA GLY A 401 -15.20 7.07 -19.15
C GLY A 401 -15.45 5.82 -18.31
N GLY A 402 -14.67 5.69 -17.22
CA GLY A 402 -14.85 4.65 -16.20
C GLY A 402 -13.55 4.15 -15.59
N VAL A 403 -13.23 4.67 -14.39
CA VAL A 403 -12.28 4.16 -13.39
C VAL A 403 -10.78 4.26 -13.77
N ALA A 404 -10.19 5.42 -13.47
CA ALA A 404 -8.75 5.63 -13.44
C ALA A 404 -8.11 4.76 -12.33
N GLY A 405 -7.40 3.72 -12.75
CA GLY A 405 -6.58 2.85 -11.91
C GLY A 405 -5.75 1.84 -12.71
N GLY A 406 -5.53 2.09 -14.01
CA GLY A 406 -5.18 1.04 -14.98
C GLY A 406 -3.99 1.28 -15.90
N ALA A 407 -3.23 2.38 -15.77
CA ALA A 407 -2.15 2.67 -16.72
C ALA A 407 -0.99 1.63 -16.70
N TYR A 408 -0.79 0.92 -15.58
CA TYR A 408 0.43 0.13 -15.32
C TYR A 408 0.23 -1.39 -15.35
N THR A 409 -0.93 -1.88 -14.88
CA THR A 409 -1.30 -3.29 -14.99
C THR A 409 -2.09 -3.56 -16.28
N GLY A 410 -2.22 -2.58 -17.17
CA GLY A 410 -3.17 -2.62 -18.26
C GLY A 410 -4.64 -2.77 -17.83
N GLY A 411 -4.95 -2.69 -16.52
CA GLY A 411 -6.26 -3.05 -15.98
C GLY A 411 -6.34 -4.43 -15.34
N THR A 412 -5.26 -5.23 -15.32
CA THR A 412 -5.18 -6.47 -14.54
C THR A 412 -5.25 -6.17 -13.05
N ARG A 413 -6.16 -6.86 -12.35
CA ARG A 413 -6.49 -6.67 -10.93
C ARG A 413 -6.13 -7.88 -10.06
N ILE A 414 -5.99 -9.05 -10.67
CA ILE A 414 -5.76 -10.32 -9.96
C ILE A 414 -4.49 -11.02 -10.48
N VAL A 415 -3.61 -11.39 -9.55
CA VAL A 415 -2.49 -12.29 -9.81
C VAL A 415 -2.69 -13.56 -9.00
N LYS A 416 -2.69 -14.70 -9.67
CA LYS A 416 -2.75 -16.03 -9.04
C LYS A 416 -1.45 -16.78 -9.26
N VAL A 417 -0.93 -17.41 -8.21
CA VAL A 417 0.23 -18.30 -8.28
C VAL A 417 -0.21 -19.68 -7.83
N CYS A 418 -0.10 -20.67 -8.71
CA CYS A 418 -0.75 -21.97 -8.57
C CYS A 418 0.23 -23.15 -8.49
N GLY A 419 -0.07 -24.14 -7.66
CA GLY A 419 0.74 -25.34 -7.48
C GLY A 419 1.77 -25.23 -6.34
N LEU A 420 1.50 -24.35 -5.38
CA LEU A 420 2.30 -24.18 -4.18
C LEU A 420 2.10 -25.40 -3.27
N THR A 421 3.19 -25.99 -2.77
CA THR A 421 3.12 -27.16 -1.87
C THR A 421 3.97 -26.99 -0.62
N ASN A 422 4.52 -25.81 -0.36
CA ASN A 422 5.16 -25.52 0.90
C ASN A 422 4.95 -24.04 1.30
N PRO A 423 5.06 -23.74 2.61
CA PRO A 423 4.88 -22.38 3.13
C PRO A 423 5.87 -21.35 2.59
N ALA A 424 7.13 -21.73 2.31
CA ALA A 424 8.15 -20.79 1.87
C ALA A 424 7.84 -20.22 0.47
N ASP A 425 7.46 -21.09 -0.47
CA ASP A 425 7.02 -20.67 -1.81
C ASP A 425 5.75 -19.82 -1.73
N ALA A 426 4.83 -20.16 -0.82
CA ALA A 426 3.61 -19.37 -0.63
C ALA A 426 3.91 -17.95 -0.13
N ILE A 427 4.82 -17.80 0.84
CA ILE A 427 5.27 -16.48 1.29
C ILE A 427 6.03 -15.74 0.18
N ALA A 428 6.83 -16.44 -0.62
CA ALA A 428 7.49 -15.82 -1.77
C ALA A 428 6.47 -15.28 -2.79
N ALA A 429 5.42 -16.05 -3.09
CA ALA A 429 4.32 -15.61 -3.95
C ALA A 429 3.58 -14.39 -3.37
N CYS A 430 3.28 -14.39 -2.06
CA CYS A 430 2.66 -13.24 -1.40
C CYS A 430 3.53 -11.98 -1.49
N ARG A 431 4.85 -12.11 -1.23
CA ARG A 431 5.81 -11.01 -1.34
C ARG A 431 5.95 -10.47 -2.76
N ALA A 432 5.79 -11.34 -3.76
CA ALA A 432 5.80 -10.97 -5.16
C ALA A 432 4.50 -10.31 -5.65
N GLY A 433 3.48 -10.19 -4.79
CA GLY A 433 2.22 -9.54 -5.14
C GLY A 433 1.15 -10.49 -5.70
N ALA A 434 1.18 -11.79 -5.39
CA ALA A 434 0.05 -12.68 -5.70
C ALA A 434 -1.17 -12.34 -4.83
N ASN A 435 -2.36 -12.27 -5.42
CA ASN A 435 -3.65 -12.15 -4.73
C ASN A 435 -4.22 -13.50 -4.32
N LEU A 436 -4.03 -14.51 -5.18
CA LEU A 436 -4.62 -15.84 -5.05
C LEU A 436 -3.50 -16.89 -4.97
N ILE A 437 -3.49 -17.67 -3.89
CA ILE A 437 -2.50 -18.70 -3.58
C ILE A 437 -3.12 -20.07 -3.89
N GLY A 438 -2.73 -20.68 -5.01
CA GLY A 438 -3.30 -21.94 -5.48
C GLY A 438 -2.61 -23.18 -4.93
N VAL A 439 -3.37 -24.03 -4.25
CA VAL A 439 -2.93 -25.31 -3.68
C VAL A 439 -3.65 -26.46 -4.40
N ILE A 440 -2.91 -27.37 -5.03
CA ILE A 440 -3.52 -28.39 -5.90
C ILE A 440 -3.80 -29.69 -5.13
N PHE A 441 -5.04 -30.16 -5.19
CA PHE A 441 -5.49 -31.45 -4.64
C PHE A 441 -5.80 -32.49 -5.72
N ALA A 442 -5.77 -32.12 -7.00
CA ALA A 442 -5.92 -33.03 -8.15
C ALA A 442 -4.96 -34.23 -8.07
N GLU A 443 -5.52 -35.45 -8.09
CA GLU A 443 -4.75 -36.68 -7.78
C GLU A 443 -3.59 -36.94 -8.73
N LYS A 444 -3.79 -36.61 -10.01
CA LYS A 444 -2.83 -36.84 -11.09
C LYS A 444 -1.79 -35.73 -11.24
N SER A 445 -1.89 -34.67 -10.44
CA SER A 445 -0.96 -33.53 -10.54
C SER A 445 0.40 -33.86 -9.91
N GLY A 446 1.47 -33.60 -10.66
CA GLY A 446 2.84 -33.63 -10.13
C GLY A 446 3.10 -32.60 -9.03
N ARG A 447 2.19 -31.62 -8.87
CA ARG A 447 2.22 -30.52 -7.90
C ARG A 447 1.14 -30.68 -6.80
N ARG A 448 0.63 -31.90 -6.59
CA ARG A 448 -0.35 -32.20 -5.56
C ARG A 448 0.21 -31.93 -4.15
N ALA A 449 -0.49 -31.15 -3.36
CA ALA A 449 -0.22 -30.92 -1.94
C ALA A 449 -0.97 -31.93 -1.05
N THR A 450 -0.46 -32.14 0.16
CA THR A 450 -1.20 -32.85 1.22
C THR A 450 -2.10 -31.88 1.98
N VAL A 451 -3.08 -32.40 2.73
CA VAL A 451 -3.94 -31.58 3.59
C VAL A 451 -3.11 -30.85 4.65
N GLU A 452 -2.10 -31.51 5.21
CA GLU A 452 -1.22 -30.95 6.23
C GLU A 452 -0.39 -29.78 5.68
N SER A 453 0.20 -29.94 4.49
CA SER A 453 0.91 -28.87 3.78
C SER A 453 -0.02 -27.70 3.47
N ALA A 454 -1.26 -27.97 3.04
CA ALA A 454 -2.24 -26.94 2.76
C ALA A 454 -2.64 -26.14 4.02
N ILE A 455 -2.80 -26.81 5.16
CA ILE A 455 -3.07 -26.15 6.46
C ILE A 455 -1.92 -25.20 6.82
N GLU A 456 -0.67 -25.62 6.65
CA GLU A 456 0.48 -24.76 6.91
C GLU A 456 0.55 -23.57 5.96
N ILE A 457 0.27 -23.77 4.66
CA ILE A 457 0.19 -22.69 3.67
C ILE A 457 -0.90 -21.69 4.07
N VAL A 458 -2.11 -22.16 4.41
CA VAL A 458 -3.20 -21.28 4.86
C VAL A 458 -2.79 -20.47 6.08
N ARG A 459 -2.16 -21.11 7.07
CA ARG A 459 -1.68 -20.41 8.28
C ARG A 459 -0.70 -19.30 7.94
N VAL A 460 0.35 -19.57 7.15
CA VAL A 460 1.37 -18.54 6.88
C VAL A 460 0.86 -17.43 5.97
N VAL A 461 -0.06 -17.73 5.04
CA VAL A 461 -0.68 -16.71 4.18
C VAL A 461 -1.57 -15.79 5.01
N ARG A 462 -2.33 -16.35 5.95
CA ARG A 462 -3.17 -15.60 6.89
C ARG A 462 -2.34 -14.72 7.83
N GLU A 463 -1.28 -15.27 8.41
CA GLU A 463 -0.34 -14.53 9.25
C GLU A 463 0.31 -13.38 8.47
N PHE A 464 0.74 -13.63 7.23
CA PHE A 464 1.32 -12.61 6.36
C PHE A 464 0.31 -11.51 5.98
N GLY A 465 -0.97 -11.87 5.77
CA GLY A 465 -2.06 -10.94 5.52
C GLY A 465 -2.69 -10.32 6.78
N GLU A 466 -2.08 -10.51 7.96
CA GLU A 466 -2.58 -10.05 9.27
C GLU A 466 -4.07 -10.40 9.53
N ARG A 467 -4.50 -11.62 9.17
CA ARG A 467 -5.86 -12.12 9.39
C ARG A 467 -5.88 -13.46 10.10
N ASP A 468 -6.89 -13.69 10.93
CA ASP A 468 -7.08 -14.98 11.62
C ASP A 468 -8.11 -15.89 10.93
N ASP A 469 -9.08 -15.29 10.24
CA ASP A 469 -10.24 -15.98 9.67
C ASP A 469 -10.30 -15.98 8.13
N ARG A 470 -11.27 -16.71 7.58
CA ARG A 470 -11.59 -16.67 6.15
C ARG A 470 -12.06 -15.29 5.74
N VAL A 471 -11.84 -14.96 4.47
CA VAL A 471 -12.44 -13.77 3.89
C VAL A 471 -13.85 -14.11 3.47
N ASP A 472 -14.83 -13.40 4.02
CA ASP A 472 -16.20 -13.51 3.54
C ASP A 472 -16.33 -12.82 2.19
N LEU A 473 -16.87 -13.55 1.23
CA LEU A 473 -16.94 -13.16 -0.18
C LEU A 473 -18.39 -13.02 -0.66
N VAL A 474 -19.34 -13.41 0.18
CA VAL A 474 -20.77 -13.45 -0.12
C VAL A 474 -21.45 -12.71 1.03
N ASP A 475 -22.00 -11.52 0.78
CA ASP A 475 -22.77 -10.82 1.80
C ASP A 475 -24.13 -11.56 1.96
N ASP A 476 -24.63 -11.71 3.19
CA ASP A 476 -25.92 -12.37 3.47
C ASP A 476 -27.12 -11.67 2.75
N ASP A 477 -26.94 -10.45 2.25
CA ASP A 477 -27.92 -9.68 1.49
C ASP A 477 -28.01 -10.06 -0.01
N ASP A 478 -27.10 -10.90 -0.54
CA ASP A 478 -27.13 -11.36 -1.94
C ASP A 478 -28.32 -12.31 -2.26
N ASP A 479 -29.02 -12.82 -1.24
CA ASP A 479 -30.21 -13.66 -1.43
C ASP A 479 -31.42 -12.86 -2.01
N ASP A 480 -31.42 -11.52 -1.93
CA ASP A 480 -32.49 -10.68 -2.53
C ASP A 480 -32.22 -10.28 -4.00
N ASP A 481 -30.97 -10.35 -4.48
CA ASP A 481 -30.61 -9.95 -5.85
C ASP A 481 -30.90 -11.05 -6.90
N ASP A 482 -30.99 -12.32 -6.48
CA ASP A 482 -31.51 -13.42 -7.33
C ASP A 482 -32.95 -13.13 -7.83
N ARG A 483 -33.70 -12.23 -7.17
CA ARG A 483 -35.05 -11.79 -7.60
C ARG A 483 -35.04 -10.56 -8.51
N ALA A 484 -33.97 -9.76 -8.54
CA ALA A 484 -33.87 -8.57 -9.38
C ALA A 484 -33.49 -8.88 -10.84
N PHE A 485 -32.83 -10.03 -11.08
CA PHE A 485 -32.35 -10.47 -12.39
C PHE A 485 -33.26 -11.51 -13.08
N GLY A 486 -34.58 -11.44 -12.87
CA GLY A 486 -35.60 -12.32 -13.46
C GLY A 486 -35.80 -12.21 -14.98
N GLY A 487 -34.73 -12.06 -15.76
CA GLY A 487 -34.74 -12.13 -17.22
C GLY A 487 -34.19 -13.47 -17.71
N GLU A 488 -34.95 -14.18 -18.54
CA GLU A 488 -34.46 -15.37 -19.25
C GLU A 488 -33.34 -14.98 -20.23
N GLY A 489 -32.11 -15.47 -20.03
CA GLY A 489 -31.02 -15.40 -21.03
C GLY A 489 -29.63 -15.02 -20.50
N GLY A 490 -28.61 -15.19 -21.35
CA GLY A 490 -27.18 -15.04 -21.02
C GLY A 490 -26.72 -13.65 -20.54
N THR A 491 -27.54 -12.61 -20.67
CA THR A 491 -27.24 -11.25 -20.16
C THR A 491 -27.31 -11.16 -18.64
N ALA A 492 -28.21 -11.91 -17.98
CA ALA A 492 -28.31 -11.92 -16.53
C ALA A 492 -27.11 -12.63 -15.88
N ALA A 493 -26.65 -13.74 -16.47
CA ALA A 493 -25.46 -14.46 -16.03
C ALA A 493 -24.19 -13.59 -16.11
N LEU A 494 -24.04 -12.80 -17.18
CA LEU A 494 -22.92 -11.87 -17.33
C LEU A 494 -22.91 -10.78 -16.25
N SER A 495 -24.06 -10.16 -15.96
CA SER A 495 -24.16 -9.16 -14.89
C SER A 495 -23.78 -9.73 -13.52
N ALA A 496 -24.29 -10.93 -13.17
CA ALA A 496 -23.95 -11.59 -11.92
C ALA A 496 -22.43 -11.89 -11.81
N LEU A 497 -21.80 -12.33 -12.90
CA LEU A 497 -20.36 -12.58 -12.93
C LEU A 497 -19.53 -11.30 -12.77
N VAL A 498 -19.98 -10.17 -13.32
CA VAL A 498 -19.33 -8.86 -13.15
C VAL A 498 -19.40 -8.36 -11.70
N VAL A 499 -20.56 -8.48 -11.07
CA VAL A 499 -20.75 -8.11 -9.65
C VAL A 499 -19.84 -8.97 -8.75
N ARG A 500 -19.83 -10.28 -8.97
CA ARG A 500 -18.98 -11.20 -8.21
C ARG A 500 -17.50 -11.00 -8.46
N ALA A 501 -17.08 -10.73 -9.69
CA ALA A 501 -15.70 -10.36 -9.97
C ALA A 501 -15.30 -9.08 -9.21
N SER A 502 -16.20 -8.10 -9.11
CA SER A 502 -15.97 -6.89 -8.32
C SER A 502 -15.87 -7.18 -6.81
N ALA A 503 -16.69 -8.10 -6.29
CA ALA A 503 -16.58 -8.60 -4.92
C ALA A 503 -15.24 -9.34 -4.69
N LEU A 504 -14.83 -10.19 -5.63
CA LEU A 504 -13.56 -10.90 -5.59
C LEU A 504 -12.40 -9.91 -5.58
N GLU A 505 -12.43 -8.88 -6.42
CA GLU A 505 -11.39 -7.84 -6.47
C GLU A 505 -11.26 -7.08 -5.14
N ARG A 506 -12.37 -6.71 -4.50
CA ARG A 506 -12.35 -6.06 -3.19
C ARG A 506 -11.73 -6.97 -2.13
N ALA A 507 -12.11 -8.23 -2.14
CA ALA A 507 -11.70 -9.20 -1.14
C ALA A 507 -10.30 -9.78 -1.35
N SER A 508 -9.85 -9.87 -2.60
CA SER A 508 -8.52 -10.36 -2.99
C SER A 508 -7.38 -9.42 -2.55
N ARG A 509 -7.73 -8.24 -2.03
CA ARG A 509 -6.83 -7.35 -1.26
C ARG A 509 -6.34 -8.00 0.05
N ARG A 510 -6.99 -9.07 0.53
CA ARG A 510 -6.70 -9.75 1.81
C ARG A 510 -6.00 -11.12 1.66
N LEU A 511 -5.40 -11.39 0.49
CA LEU A 511 -4.70 -12.64 0.12
C LEU A 511 -5.52 -13.92 0.33
N LEU A 512 -6.02 -14.53 -0.74
CA LEU A 512 -6.93 -15.68 -0.68
C LEU A 512 -6.20 -16.99 -1.02
N VAL A 513 -6.55 -18.07 -0.32
CA VAL A 513 -6.05 -19.42 -0.62
C VAL A 513 -7.10 -20.22 -1.39
N VAL A 514 -6.72 -20.71 -2.57
CA VAL A 514 -7.59 -21.40 -3.53
C VAL A 514 -7.21 -22.87 -3.62
N GLY A 515 -8.13 -23.78 -3.28
CA GLY A 515 -7.94 -25.22 -3.49
C GLY A 515 -8.30 -25.63 -4.93
N VAL A 516 -7.40 -26.30 -5.64
CA VAL A 516 -7.62 -26.73 -7.03
C VAL A 516 -7.97 -28.21 -7.09
N PHE A 517 -9.13 -28.51 -7.67
CA PHE A 517 -9.70 -29.85 -7.79
C PHE A 517 -9.96 -30.19 -9.27
N GLN A 518 -9.98 -31.48 -9.56
CA GLN A 518 -10.25 -32.07 -10.87
C GLN A 518 -11.03 -33.38 -10.69
N ASN A 519 -12.35 -33.30 -10.88
CA ASN A 519 -13.32 -34.40 -10.85
C ASN A 519 -13.41 -35.15 -9.51
N GLN A 520 -13.02 -34.55 -8.38
CA GLN A 520 -13.27 -35.15 -7.07
C GLN A 520 -14.74 -35.00 -6.64
N PRO A 521 -15.28 -35.95 -5.87
CA PRO A 521 -16.63 -35.84 -5.30
C PRO A 521 -16.81 -34.59 -4.42
N SER A 522 -17.99 -33.99 -4.44
CA SER A 522 -18.31 -32.76 -3.70
C SER A 522 -18.06 -32.88 -2.19
N ASP A 523 -18.34 -34.05 -1.61
CA ASP A 523 -18.14 -34.30 -0.17
C ASP A 523 -16.66 -34.29 0.21
N TYR A 524 -15.81 -34.81 -0.67
CA TYR A 524 -14.36 -34.74 -0.49
C TYR A 524 -13.87 -33.28 -0.56
N VAL A 525 -14.33 -32.52 -1.55
CA VAL A 525 -13.96 -31.10 -1.69
C VAL A 525 -14.39 -30.32 -0.44
N ARG A 526 -15.61 -30.55 0.06
CA ARG A 526 -16.14 -29.89 1.27
C ARG A 526 -15.33 -30.23 2.52
N ASP A 527 -14.92 -31.48 2.69
CA ASP A 527 -14.05 -31.90 3.80
C ASP A 527 -12.70 -31.16 3.74
N VAL A 528 -12.06 -31.12 2.57
CA VAL A 528 -10.78 -30.44 2.36
C VAL A 528 -10.90 -28.93 2.63
N VAL A 529 -11.96 -28.28 2.12
CA VAL A 529 -12.25 -26.87 2.39
C VAL A 529 -12.32 -26.64 3.90
N ARG A 530 -13.14 -27.40 4.62
CA ARG A 530 -13.32 -27.26 6.08
C ARG A 530 -12.01 -27.48 6.84
N ARG A 531 -11.29 -28.55 6.54
CA ARG A 531 -10.06 -28.94 7.26
C ARG A 531 -8.90 -27.98 7.03
N CYS A 532 -8.72 -27.52 5.79
CA CYS A 532 -7.61 -26.62 5.47
C CYS A 532 -7.93 -25.16 5.78
N GLY A 533 -9.21 -24.77 5.82
CA GLY A 533 -9.59 -23.38 5.94
C GLY A 533 -9.47 -22.59 4.63
N LEU A 534 -9.66 -23.26 3.47
CA LEU A 534 -9.60 -22.61 2.15
C LEU A 534 -10.62 -21.47 2.03
N ASP A 535 -10.24 -20.39 1.35
CA ASP A 535 -11.12 -19.24 1.11
C ASP A 535 -11.96 -19.43 -0.17
N MET A 536 -11.43 -20.17 -1.14
CA MET A 536 -12.10 -20.47 -2.42
C MET A 536 -11.67 -21.83 -2.96
N ILE A 537 -12.37 -22.31 -3.99
CA ILE A 537 -11.95 -23.46 -4.80
C ILE A 537 -11.82 -23.11 -6.29
N GLN A 538 -11.10 -23.95 -7.03
CA GLN A 538 -11.02 -23.94 -8.48
C GLN A 538 -11.35 -25.34 -9.00
N LEU A 539 -12.32 -25.44 -9.90
CA LEU A 539 -12.70 -26.69 -10.59
C LEU A 539 -12.05 -26.72 -11.97
N HIS A 540 -11.16 -27.69 -12.17
CA HIS A 540 -10.24 -27.81 -13.31
C HIS A 540 -10.41 -29.15 -14.05
N GLY A 541 -11.56 -29.82 -13.89
CA GLY A 541 -11.89 -31.05 -14.61
C GLY A 541 -12.98 -30.83 -15.65
N SER A 542 -13.75 -31.90 -15.87
CA SER A 542 -14.88 -31.94 -16.78
C SER A 542 -16.20 -31.56 -16.10
N GLU A 543 -16.15 -31.00 -14.89
CA GLU A 543 -17.35 -30.56 -14.18
C GLU A 543 -18.10 -29.47 -14.96
N GLY A 544 -19.43 -29.47 -14.91
CA GLY A 544 -20.26 -28.42 -15.52
C GLY A 544 -20.11 -27.06 -14.82
N MET A 545 -20.75 -26.02 -15.34
CA MET A 545 -20.74 -24.68 -14.71
C MET A 545 -21.52 -24.71 -13.39
N GLU A 546 -22.62 -25.47 -13.33
CA GLU A 546 -23.48 -25.66 -12.16
C GLU A 546 -22.77 -26.30 -10.98
N ALA A 547 -21.73 -27.10 -11.23
CA ALA A 547 -20.89 -27.65 -10.18
C ALA A 547 -20.19 -26.54 -9.38
N ALA A 548 -19.89 -25.40 -10.01
CA ALA A 548 -19.23 -24.25 -9.39
C ALA A 548 -20.14 -23.40 -8.50
N ASN A 549 -21.39 -23.81 -8.27
CA ASN A 549 -22.27 -23.11 -7.34
C ASN A 549 -21.69 -23.16 -5.91
N TRP A 550 -21.45 -21.99 -5.31
CA TRP A 550 -20.79 -21.86 -4.01
C TRP A 550 -21.53 -22.60 -2.88
N LYS A 551 -22.87 -22.74 -2.98
CA LYS A 551 -23.71 -23.48 -2.02
C LYS A 551 -23.31 -24.96 -1.91
N ASN A 552 -22.64 -25.51 -2.92
CA ASN A 552 -22.13 -26.88 -2.91
C ASN A 552 -20.94 -27.10 -1.96
N TYR A 553 -20.19 -26.04 -1.62
CA TYR A 553 -18.93 -26.15 -0.89
C TYR A 553 -18.82 -25.21 0.31
N GLY A 554 -19.70 -24.20 0.40
CA GLY A 554 -19.67 -23.15 1.42
C GLY A 554 -18.56 -22.12 1.20
N VAL A 555 -17.97 -22.09 -0.01
CA VAL A 555 -16.97 -21.11 -0.45
C VAL A 555 -17.13 -20.87 -1.96
N PRO A 556 -16.75 -19.70 -2.49
CA PRO A 556 -16.81 -19.42 -3.92
C PRO A 556 -15.92 -20.33 -4.77
N ALA A 557 -16.32 -20.54 -6.03
CA ALA A 557 -15.59 -21.37 -6.97
C ALA A 557 -15.20 -20.62 -8.27
N ILE A 558 -13.96 -20.82 -8.68
CA ILE A 558 -13.44 -20.49 -10.03
C ILE A 558 -13.70 -21.68 -10.94
N ARG A 559 -14.32 -21.47 -12.11
CA ARG A 559 -14.44 -22.53 -13.13
C ARG A 559 -13.42 -22.34 -14.24
N VAL A 560 -12.62 -23.37 -14.49
CA VAL A 560 -11.68 -23.39 -15.63
C VAL A 560 -12.43 -23.70 -16.92
N VAL A 561 -12.11 -22.97 -17.99
CA VAL A 561 -12.58 -23.23 -19.35
C VAL A 561 -11.36 -23.58 -20.20
N ASP A 562 -11.29 -24.83 -20.63
CA ASP A 562 -10.20 -25.32 -21.48
C ASP A 562 -10.36 -24.81 -22.92
N ILE A 563 -9.32 -24.16 -23.42
CA ILE A 563 -9.19 -23.74 -24.82
C ILE A 563 -8.41 -24.83 -25.56
N GLU A 564 -9.12 -25.58 -26.42
CA GLU A 564 -8.49 -26.62 -27.26
C GLU A 564 -7.66 -25.98 -28.38
N LEU A 565 -6.36 -26.31 -28.43
CA LEU A 565 -5.52 -26.01 -29.60
C LEU A 565 -5.79 -27.02 -30.73
N GLY A 566 -6.05 -26.54 -31.94
CA GLY A 566 -6.22 -27.38 -33.12
C GLY A 566 -4.89 -27.96 -33.61
N ALA A 567 -4.90 -29.20 -34.13
CA ALA A 567 -3.70 -29.85 -34.71
C ALA A 567 -3.18 -29.19 -35.99
N ASP A 568 -3.89 -28.19 -36.53
CA ASP A 568 -3.53 -27.46 -37.76
C ASP A 568 -2.80 -26.12 -37.48
N ASP A 569 -2.76 -25.63 -36.24
CA ASP A 569 -2.16 -24.32 -35.89
C ASP A 569 -0.62 -24.29 -35.98
N ASP A 570 0.04 -25.44 -36.06
CA ASP A 570 1.50 -25.50 -36.22
C ASP A 570 1.96 -25.21 -37.67
N ARG A 571 1.05 -25.14 -38.65
CA ARG A 571 1.40 -24.81 -40.05
C ARG A 571 1.30 -23.31 -40.38
N ASP A 572 0.50 -22.54 -39.64
CA ASP A 572 0.23 -21.13 -39.96
C ASP A 572 1.27 -20.13 -39.43
N ARG A 573 2.30 -20.59 -38.70
CA ARG A 573 3.46 -19.74 -38.34
C ARG A 573 4.35 -19.38 -39.54
N ARG A 574 4.08 -19.91 -40.74
CA ARG A 574 4.81 -19.57 -41.98
C ARG A 574 3.89 -19.11 -43.10
N GLY A 575 3.22 -17.97 -42.89
CA GLY A 575 2.79 -17.10 -43.99
C GLY A 575 1.34 -16.64 -43.95
N GLY A 576 1.15 -15.35 -43.63
CA GLY A 576 0.11 -14.46 -44.16
C GLY A 576 -1.36 -14.82 -43.92
N GLU A 577 -2.00 -14.14 -42.96
CA GLU A 577 -3.26 -13.36 -43.09
C GLU A 577 -3.91 -13.11 -41.70
N GLU A 578 -3.76 -11.91 -41.13
CA GLU A 578 -4.32 -11.51 -39.82
C GLU A 578 -5.87 -11.51 -39.73
N GLY A 579 -6.57 -11.70 -40.85
CA GLY A 579 -8.04 -11.65 -40.94
C GLY A 579 -8.74 -12.96 -40.57
N VAL A 580 -8.10 -14.12 -40.78
CA VAL A 580 -8.71 -15.45 -40.58
C VAL A 580 -8.66 -15.87 -39.11
N ALA A 581 -7.55 -15.59 -38.42
CA ALA A 581 -7.37 -15.91 -36.99
C ALA A 581 -8.41 -15.20 -36.09
N ARG A 582 -8.67 -13.91 -36.31
CA ARG A 582 -9.68 -13.14 -35.54
C ARG A 582 -11.09 -13.72 -35.67
N SER A 583 -11.46 -14.25 -36.85
CA SER A 583 -12.77 -14.88 -37.06
C SER A 583 -12.95 -16.19 -36.28
N SER A 584 -11.86 -16.93 -36.05
CA SER A 584 -11.87 -18.16 -35.24
C SER A 584 -11.98 -17.84 -33.74
N SER A 585 -11.20 -16.87 -33.25
CA SER A 585 -11.20 -16.46 -31.84
C SER A 585 -12.55 -15.90 -31.38
N SER A 586 -13.22 -15.09 -32.21
CA SER A 586 -14.57 -14.59 -31.91
C SER A 586 -15.63 -15.71 -31.85
N LYS A 587 -15.51 -16.78 -32.66
CA LYS A 587 -16.42 -17.93 -32.59
C LYS A 587 -16.23 -18.73 -31.31
N ILE A 588 -14.97 -18.95 -30.90
CA ILE A 588 -14.64 -19.62 -29.64
C ILE A 588 -15.17 -18.79 -28.45
N ALA A 589 -14.93 -17.48 -28.45
CA ALA A 589 -15.46 -16.58 -27.43
C ALA A 589 -17.00 -16.63 -27.35
N ALA A 590 -17.70 -16.58 -28.48
CA ALA A 590 -19.17 -16.70 -28.53
C ALA A 590 -19.66 -18.06 -28.00
N ALA A 591 -18.94 -19.15 -28.29
CA ALA A 591 -19.29 -20.48 -27.78
C ALA A 591 -19.09 -20.59 -26.25
N ILE A 592 -18.05 -19.94 -25.70
CA ILE A 592 -17.82 -19.87 -24.25
C ILE A 592 -18.95 -19.08 -23.58
N LEU A 593 -19.25 -17.88 -24.11
CA LEU A 593 -20.31 -17.02 -23.60
C LEU A 593 -21.69 -17.71 -23.61
N GLY A 594 -21.99 -18.48 -24.67
CA GLY A 594 -23.24 -19.23 -24.77
C GLY A 594 -23.41 -20.37 -23.76
N ARG A 595 -22.35 -20.73 -23.02
CA ARG A 595 -22.37 -21.78 -21.98
C ARG A 595 -22.27 -21.24 -20.56
N LEU A 596 -22.15 -19.92 -20.39
CA LEU A 596 -22.00 -19.32 -19.06
C LEU A 596 -23.31 -19.41 -18.27
N THR A 597 -23.16 -19.69 -16.98
CA THR A 597 -24.23 -19.59 -15.98
C THR A 597 -23.79 -18.60 -14.90
N SER A 598 -24.71 -18.25 -14.01
CA SER A 598 -24.43 -17.47 -12.81
C SER A 598 -23.95 -18.35 -11.64
N ASP A 599 -23.52 -19.59 -11.87
CA ASP A 599 -23.03 -20.46 -10.79
C ASP A 599 -21.58 -20.14 -10.37
N PRO A 600 -20.60 -20.05 -11.29
CA PRO A 600 -19.24 -19.71 -10.88
C PRO A 600 -19.12 -18.27 -10.36
N PHE A 601 -18.07 -18.02 -9.57
CA PHE A 601 -17.73 -16.67 -9.12
C PHE A 601 -16.96 -15.90 -10.20
N THR A 602 -16.10 -16.61 -10.92
CA THR A 602 -15.36 -16.11 -12.09
C THR A 602 -14.88 -17.30 -12.93
N ILE A 603 -14.38 -17.03 -14.13
CA ILE A 603 -13.83 -18.03 -15.04
C ILE A 603 -12.33 -17.82 -15.27
N LEU A 604 -11.64 -18.93 -15.48
CA LEU A 604 -10.22 -18.96 -15.81
C LEU A 604 -10.04 -19.69 -17.14
N LEU A 605 -9.40 -19.05 -18.12
CA LEU A 605 -9.11 -19.62 -19.43
C LEU A 605 -7.72 -20.28 -19.39
N ASP A 606 -7.66 -21.59 -19.62
CA ASP A 606 -6.40 -22.36 -19.66
C ASP A 606 -6.29 -23.12 -20.98
N THR A 607 -5.07 -23.48 -21.37
CA THR A 607 -4.79 -24.19 -22.63
C THR A 607 -4.87 -25.71 -22.44
N SER A 608 -5.57 -26.40 -23.35
CA SER A 608 -5.57 -27.87 -23.43
C SER A 608 -5.11 -28.37 -24.82
N ILE A 609 -4.29 -29.42 -24.85
CA ILE A 609 -3.82 -30.06 -26.10
C ILE A 609 -4.71 -31.26 -26.43
N LYS A 610 -5.24 -31.28 -27.66
CA LYS A 610 -6.09 -32.36 -28.16
C LYS A 610 -5.32 -33.69 -28.23
N GLY A 611 -5.78 -34.70 -27.49
CA GLY A 611 -5.24 -36.06 -27.53
C GLY A 611 -4.19 -36.43 -26.47
N ASP A 612 -3.80 -35.51 -25.58
CA ASP A 612 -2.96 -35.88 -24.44
C ASP A 612 -3.81 -36.61 -23.38
N SER A 613 -3.73 -37.95 -23.40
CA SER A 613 -4.44 -38.82 -22.45
C SER A 613 -3.80 -38.79 -21.05
N ARG A 614 -2.73 -38.02 -20.85
CA ARG A 614 -2.11 -37.76 -19.55
C ARG A 614 -2.92 -36.67 -18.84
N GLY A 615 -4.02 -37.06 -18.20
CA GLY A 615 -4.86 -36.15 -17.41
C GLY A 615 -4.16 -35.52 -16.20
N GLY A 616 -3.20 -34.63 -16.43
CA GLY A 616 -2.49 -33.82 -15.45
C GLY A 616 -2.17 -32.47 -16.09
N GLY A 617 -2.60 -31.38 -15.45
CA GLY A 617 -2.76 -30.07 -16.11
C GLY A 617 -1.49 -29.38 -16.64
N GLY A 618 -1.70 -28.21 -17.28
CA GLY A 618 -0.68 -27.27 -17.75
C GLY A 618 0.17 -27.79 -18.90
N THR A 619 -0.23 -27.50 -20.14
CA THR A 619 0.51 -27.87 -21.37
C THR A 619 1.84 -27.12 -21.54
N GLY A 620 2.05 -26.04 -20.76
CA GLY A 620 3.19 -25.14 -20.89
C GLY A 620 3.12 -24.22 -22.10
N VAL A 621 2.03 -24.27 -22.87
CA VAL A 621 1.82 -23.50 -24.10
C VAL A 621 0.70 -22.49 -23.87
N ALA A 622 0.91 -21.24 -24.29
CA ALA A 622 -0.11 -20.21 -24.27
C ALA A 622 -1.07 -20.37 -25.48
N PHE A 623 -2.38 -20.19 -25.25
CA PHE A 623 -3.37 -20.10 -26.32
C PHE A 623 -3.39 -18.72 -26.99
N ASP A 624 -4.13 -18.56 -28.09
CA ASP A 624 -4.34 -17.25 -28.70
C ASP A 624 -5.15 -16.33 -27.77
N TRP A 625 -4.44 -15.41 -27.10
CA TRP A 625 -5.05 -14.51 -26.12
C TRP A 625 -6.08 -13.53 -26.71
N THR A 626 -6.22 -13.41 -28.03
CA THR A 626 -7.31 -12.64 -28.65
C THR A 626 -8.70 -13.21 -28.32
N ILE A 627 -8.78 -14.47 -27.90
CA ILE A 627 -9.99 -15.09 -27.34
C ILE A 627 -10.38 -14.41 -26.02
N ALA A 628 -9.41 -14.22 -25.12
CA ALA A 628 -9.64 -13.54 -23.85
C ALA A 628 -10.00 -12.06 -24.07
N GLU A 629 -9.32 -11.37 -24.98
CA GLU A 629 -9.65 -10.00 -25.39
C GLU A 629 -11.11 -9.89 -25.87
N SER A 630 -11.55 -10.82 -26.72
CA SER A 630 -12.92 -10.85 -27.24
C SER A 630 -13.97 -10.99 -26.14
N ILE A 631 -13.72 -11.85 -25.13
CA ILE A 631 -14.63 -12.07 -24.01
C ILE A 631 -14.70 -10.82 -23.11
N GLN A 632 -13.56 -10.18 -22.85
CA GLN A 632 -13.51 -8.98 -22.01
C GLN A 632 -14.13 -7.75 -22.66
N ASN A 633 -14.01 -7.61 -23.98
CA ASN A 633 -14.71 -6.56 -24.73
C ASN A 633 -16.24 -6.67 -24.62
N MET A 634 -16.76 -7.84 -24.22
CA MET A 634 -18.16 -8.07 -23.92
C MET A 634 -18.50 -7.87 -22.42
N GLY A 635 -17.55 -7.36 -21.64
CA GLY A 635 -17.74 -6.95 -20.25
C GLY A 635 -17.46 -8.02 -19.20
N LEU A 636 -17.00 -9.22 -19.58
CA LEU A 636 -16.75 -10.31 -18.62
C LEU A 636 -15.29 -10.31 -18.13
N PRO A 637 -15.04 -10.20 -16.81
CA PRO A 637 -13.70 -10.32 -16.25
C PRO A 637 -13.18 -11.76 -16.32
N VAL A 638 -12.00 -11.97 -16.91
CA VAL A 638 -11.41 -13.31 -17.07
C VAL A 638 -10.00 -13.40 -16.51
N ILE A 639 -9.68 -14.55 -15.93
CA ILE A 639 -8.31 -14.91 -15.56
C ILE A 639 -7.67 -15.68 -16.71
N VAL A 640 -6.51 -15.23 -17.21
CA VAL A 640 -5.75 -15.94 -18.24
C VAL A 640 -4.68 -16.81 -17.58
N ALA A 641 -4.64 -18.08 -17.96
CA ALA A 641 -3.66 -19.07 -17.54
C ALA A 641 -3.04 -19.79 -18.75
N GLY A 642 -2.17 -20.76 -18.48
CA GLY A 642 -1.57 -21.61 -19.51
C GLY A 642 -0.33 -20.99 -20.16
N GLY A 643 0.85 -21.58 -19.89
CA GLY A 643 2.10 -21.18 -20.56
C GLY A 643 2.64 -19.78 -20.22
N LEU A 644 2.12 -19.13 -19.18
CA LEU A 644 2.66 -17.85 -18.70
C LEU A 644 4.02 -18.03 -17.99
N THR A 645 4.98 -17.19 -18.37
CA THR A 645 6.38 -17.16 -17.91
C THR A 645 6.80 -15.71 -17.66
N PRO A 646 7.92 -15.47 -16.95
CA PRO A 646 8.47 -14.12 -16.79
C PRO A 646 8.71 -13.39 -18.12
N ASP A 647 8.99 -14.12 -19.20
CA ASP A 647 9.31 -13.55 -20.51
C ASP A 647 8.07 -13.11 -21.31
N ASN A 648 6.90 -13.70 -21.07
CA ASN A 648 5.70 -13.46 -21.88
C ASN A 648 4.52 -12.84 -21.11
N VAL A 649 4.54 -12.86 -19.77
CA VAL A 649 3.41 -12.36 -18.97
C VAL A 649 3.19 -10.86 -19.15
N SER A 650 4.26 -10.09 -19.36
CA SER A 650 4.14 -8.66 -19.63
C SER A 650 3.42 -8.38 -20.94
N ASP A 651 3.69 -9.16 -21.99
CA ASP A 651 3.00 -9.01 -23.28
C ASP A 651 1.53 -9.42 -23.16
N ALA A 652 1.24 -10.49 -22.40
CA ALA A 652 -0.13 -10.90 -22.11
C ALA A 652 -0.92 -9.77 -21.45
N VAL A 653 -0.35 -9.18 -20.39
CA VAL A 653 -0.97 -8.09 -19.63
C VAL A 653 -1.18 -6.85 -20.49
N MET A 654 -0.15 -6.42 -21.24
CA MET A 654 -0.21 -5.17 -21.99
C MET A 654 -1.12 -5.25 -23.23
N ARG A 655 -1.13 -6.39 -23.90
CA ARG A 655 -1.90 -6.57 -25.14
C ARG A 655 -3.37 -6.90 -24.86
N VAL A 656 -3.62 -7.77 -23.90
CA VAL A 656 -4.94 -8.39 -23.68
C VAL A 656 -5.67 -7.72 -22.53
N ARG A 657 -4.93 -7.11 -21.60
CA ARG A 657 -5.47 -6.47 -20.40
C ARG A 657 -6.40 -7.41 -19.62
N PRO A 658 -5.96 -8.65 -19.32
CA PRO A 658 -6.81 -9.62 -18.66
C PRO A 658 -7.15 -9.12 -17.25
N TRP A 659 -8.35 -9.37 -16.76
CA TRP A 659 -8.73 -9.02 -15.39
C TRP A 659 -7.84 -9.72 -14.36
N GLY A 660 -7.42 -10.96 -14.66
CA GLY A 660 -6.40 -11.64 -13.88
C GLY A 660 -5.44 -12.50 -14.70
N VAL A 661 -4.31 -12.87 -14.09
CA VAL A 661 -3.37 -13.86 -14.62
C VAL A 661 -3.14 -14.98 -13.61
N ASP A 662 -2.95 -16.22 -14.08
CA ASP A 662 -2.58 -17.38 -13.27
C ASP A 662 -1.27 -17.99 -13.77
N VAL A 663 -0.23 -17.95 -12.93
CA VAL A 663 1.08 -18.55 -13.21
C VAL A 663 1.27 -19.83 -12.41
N ALA A 664 2.02 -20.77 -12.99
CA ALA A 664 2.20 -22.12 -12.48
C ALA A 664 3.60 -22.64 -12.83
N GLY A 665 3.72 -23.65 -13.70
CA GLY A 665 5.01 -24.26 -14.05
C GLY A 665 6.02 -23.32 -14.72
N GLY A 666 5.56 -22.21 -15.31
CA GLY A 666 6.43 -21.24 -15.99
C GLY A 666 7.26 -20.34 -15.06
N VAL A 667 7.00 -20.38 -13.74
CA VAL A 667 7.77 -19.65 -12.72
C VAL A 667 8.52 -20.60 -11.76
N GLU A 668 8.55 -21.90 -12.07
CA GLU A 668 9.33 -22.88 -11.30
C GLU A 668 10.81 -22.82 -11.70
N ALA A 669 11.72 -22.95 -10.72
CA ALA A 669 13.14 -23.02 -10.99
C ALA A 669 13.50 -24.35 -11.70
N SER A 670 14.35 -24.29 -12.73
CA SER A 670 14.89 -25.50 -13.36
C SER A 670 16.03 -26.08 -12.53
N THR A 671 15.87 -27.26 -11.95
CA THR A 671 17.02 -28.06 -11.52
C THR A 671 17.75 -28.56 -12.75
N GLY A 672 19.03 -28.21 -12.90
CA GLY A 672 19.88 -28.51 -14.06
C GLY A 672 20.15 -29.99 -14.36
N ASP A 673 19.37 -30.92 -13.81
CA ASP A 673 19.36 -32.33 -14.19
C ASP A 673 17.97 -32.67 -14.71
N GLY A 674 17.89 -33.35 -15.86
CA GLY A 674 16.68 -33.66 -16.63
C GLY A 674 15.59 -34.50 -15.95
N GLY A 675 15.52 -34.53 -14.62
CA GLY A 675 14.39 -35.00 -13.83
C GLY A 675 13.71 -33.83 -13.13
N ARG A 676 12.45 -33.56 -13.48
CA ARG A 676 11.57 -32.69 -12.69
C ARG A 676 11.57 -33.15 -11.22
N ARG A 677 12.21 -32.36 -10.35
CA ARG A 677 11.78 -31.98 -8.97
C ARG A 677 12.99 -31.45 -8.20
N GLY A 678 13.13 -30.13 -8.17
CA GLY A 678 13.67 -29.36 -7.05
C GLY A 678 13.09 -27.97 -7.15
N ARG A 679 12.43 -27.52 -6.08
CA ARG A 679 11.69 -26.26 -6.01
C ARG A 679 12.64 -25.08 -5.83
#